data_AF-A0A3B9GKU3-F1
#
_entry.id   AF-A0A3B9GKU3-F1
#
_cell.length_a   1.000
_cell.length_b   1.000
_cell.length_c   1.000
_cell.angle_alpha   90.00
_cell.angle_beta   90.00
_cell.angle_gamma   90.00
#
_symmetry.space_group_name_H-M   'P 1'
#
loop_
_entity.id
_entity.type
_entity.pdbx_description
1 polymer ?
#
loop_
_entity_poly.entity_id
_entity_poly.type
_entity_poly.pdbx_seq_one_letter_code
_entity_poly.pdbx_strand_id
1 'polypeptide(L)'
;MTKTPYMIVLGLVLSLAAVREVRADMEFLAPDIAPDDTILFSTRVDLPGGESYDTLFAVNAASPEPVQLSFYPEALSIVDDGRRLQIRNRFGVFMTERGFSGLKPVAGFPSFTRGASVQQGKMVDARPAPDGSLILYIAPTGAARGDLMLFDITKSTNTIIAKGIAFSIDTFPAAWSLDSRYFVYSRNNELFYFSIEQARANRIPDESWRRIGKGRIAQVRWSANGSLYVLRERSMYRIMPEEFFTQAIYSGIVAPGSLVGKAPFPYDPNFDAFWISPDGGKVLLCKDGRNIFLYRLDPDDYGQSDEVRAMPYLFLQGNTVVNQIIWPASDEVTIFTGSIRNGERVSGAYRVKIPLRGDEGLSASFQELDVAGARLLTLSPDETRIAIAGDSGVSVRRYSNWATERNYAAPGALSALWVSNDRLVIAGKALTELVSLSGDTRTLIALSQADAYGWAKDKPGSAMARVGQQAYEGSPLAAAWQRSPSYAVREPSTSSANYRVYLDALSSGAYKNLIMLRSIKTLGTTSLLPKPGRSYVPFPDRDDPREPGIFNHGSRIRRREVALVINAHEGAEGLVTILNALKAYEIRSTFFLNGEFIRRNPGAARLVAQSGHETGNLFFSVFDATDARYRIDAEFVKRGLARNEDEYFQATGAELSLLWHAPYYATSSVLLEAASSMHYSYIGRDIDPLDWVGRFQGSVTQSLYASAHDLVERIMASVRPGSIIPIQLGIPEGGRDDFLFNELPLLINALMAEGYTIVPVSQLIEYLN
;
A
#
# COMPACT_ATOMS: atom_id res chain seq x y z
N MET A 1 -10.30 13.76 -67.46
CA MET A 1 -10.98 12.57 -66.91
C MET A 1 -10.01 11.41 -66.95
N THR A 2 -9.25 11.19 -65.89
CA THR A 2 -8.24 10.13 -65.80
C THR A 2 -8.03 9.77 -64.34
N LYS A 3 -8.14 8.48 -64.06
CA LYS A 3 -7.98 7.82 -62.75
C LYS A 3 -6.52 7.91 -62.27
N THR A 4 -6.34 7.99 -60.94
CA THR A 4 -5.12 7.56 -60.25
C THR A 4 -5.52 6.93 -58.89
N PRO A 5 -4.86 5.86 -58.42
CA PRO A 5 -5.40 4.91 -57.44
C PRO A 5 -4.93 5.17 -55.99
N TYR A 6 -5.72 4.68 -55.03
CA TYR A 6 -5.36 4.62 -53.62
C TYR A 6 -4.27 3.58 -53.39
N MET A 7 -3.18 4.03 -52.76
CA MET A 7 -2.02 3.24 -52.37
C MET A 7 -2.33 2.58 -51.01
N ILE A 8 -2.42 1.25 -51.00
CA ILE A 8 -2.49 0.44 -49.78
C ILE A 8 -1.09 0.43 -49.15
N VAL A 9 -0.93 1.05 -47.98
CA VAL A 9 0.27 0.91 -47.15
C VAL A 9 0.03 -0.26 -46.20
N LEU A 10 0.65 -1.39 -46.51
CA LEU A 10 0.73 -2.57 -45.65
C LEU A 10 1.73 -2.27 -44.51
N GLY A 11 1.22 -1.86 -43.36
CA GLY A 11 2.02 -1.69 -42.14
C GLY A 11 2.26 -3.04 -41.47
N LEU A 12 3.40 -3.66 -41.74
CA LEU A 12 3.88 -4.85 -41.03
C LEU A 12 4.36 -4.40 -39.64
N VAL A 13 3.51 -4.52 -38.62
CA VAL A 13 3.92 -4.34 -37.22
C VAL A 13 4.56 -5.64 -36.75
N LEU A 14 5.89 -5.73 -36.90
CA LEU A 14 6.70 -6.70 -36.18
C LEU A 14 6.80 -6.21 -34.72
N SER A 15 5.88 -6.66 -33.87
CA SER A 15 6.06 -6.60 -32.43
C SER A 15 7.17 -7.57 -32.05
N LEU A 16 8.39 -7.07 -31.85
CA LEU A 16 9.37 -7.79 -31.03
C LEU A 16 8.76 -7.93 -29.63
N ALA A 17 8.27 -9.12 -29.32
CA ALA A 17 7.98 -9.52 -27.96
C ALA A 17 9.28 -9.48 -27.17
N ALA A 18 9.52 -8.35 -26.50
CA ALA A 18 10.45 -8.33 -25.39
C ALA A 18 9.95 -9.38 -24.39
N VAL A 19 10.72 -10.43 -24.17
CA VAL A 19 10.53 -11.33 -23.04
C VAL A 19 10.56 -10.44 -21.80
N ARG A 20 9.39 -10.11 -21.25
CA ARG A 20 9.31 -9.44 -19.96
C ARG A 20 9.81 -10.47 -18.94
N GLU A 21 11.07 -10.30 -18.56
CA GLU A 21 11.67 -11.09 -17.49
C GLU A 21 10.84 -10.96 -16.22
N VAL A 22 10.82 -12.05 -15.44
CA VAL A 22 10.25 -12.11 -14.09
C VAL A 22 10.64 -10.84 -13.34
N ARG A 23 9.65 -10.08 -12.83
CA ARG A 23 9.87 -8.78 -12.18
C ARG A 23 10.64 -8.98 -10.88
N ALA A 24 11.97 -9.00 -10.97
CA ALA A 24 12.83 -8.85 -9.80
C ALA A 24 12.80 -7.38 -9.40
N ASP A 25 12.41 -7.10 -8.17
CA ASP A 25 12.22 -5.72 -7.67
C ASP A 25 13.54 -4.99 -7.37
N MET A 26 14.70 -5.66 -7.53
CA MET A 26 15.99 -5.10 -7.17
C MET A 26 17.09 -5.41 -8.20
N GLU A 27 17.89 -4.41 -8.53
CA GLU A 27 18.98 -4.50 -9.49
C GLU A 27 20.22 -3.76 -8.99
N PHE A 28 21.39 -4.40 -9.01
CA PHE A 28 22.66 -3.74 -8.73
C PHE A 28 23.22 -3.09 -9.98
N LEU A 29 23.77 -1.89 -9.83
CA LEU A 29 24.17 -1.03 -10.94
C LEU A 29 25.58 -0.46 -10.71
N ALA A 30 26.32 -0.34 -11.81
CA ALA A 30 27.56 0.42 -11.97
C ALA A 30 28.60 0.30 -10.83
N PRO A 31 29.07 -0.92 -10.48
CA PRO A 31 30.13 -1.07 -9.49
C PRO A 31 31.42 -0.36 -9.94
N ASP A 32 31.97 0.51 -9.09
CA ASP A 32 33.22 1.26 -9.31
C ASP A 32 34.20 1.01 -8.15
N ILE A 33 35.25 0.23 -8.41
CA ILE A 33 36.26 -0.17 -7.42
C ILE A 33 37.43 0.81 -7.39
N ALA A 34 37.83 1.25 -6.20
CA ALA A 34 38.99 2.09 -5.94
C ALA A 34 40.28 1.28 -5.72
N PRO A 35 41.47 1.92 -5.80
CA PRO A 35 42.75 1.25 -5.55
C PRO A 35 42.88 0.62 -4.15
N ASP A 36 42.09 1.07 -3.17
CA ASP A 36 42.04 0.54 -1.80
C ASP A 36 41.03 -0.61 -1.63
N ASP A 37 40.54 -1.16 -2.75
CA ASP A 37 39.54 -2.24 -2.83
C ASP A 37 38.14 -1.87 -2.31
N THR A 38 37.85 -0.59 -2.06
CA THR A 38 36.50 -0.13 -1.76
C THR A 38 35.69 0.05 -3.04
N ILE A 39 34.44 -0.41 -3.03
CA ILE A 39 33.54 -0.44 -4.19
C ILE A 39 32.35 0.45 -3.90
N LEU A 40 32.06 1.39 -4.79
CA LEU A 40 30.78 2.09 -4.85
C LEU A 40 29.84 1.34 -5.80
N PHE A 41 28.57 1.21 -5.43
CA PHE A 41 27.54 0.68 -6.32
C PHE A 41 26.18 1.24 -5.92
N SER A 42 25.22 1.25 -6.84
CA SER A 42 23.83 1.59 -6.53
C SER A 42 22.93 0.38 -6.67
N THR A 43 21.82 0.41 -5.94
CA THR A 43 20.77 -0.60 -6.02
C THR A 43 19.48 0.09 -6.43
N ARG A 44 18.96 -0.25 -7.61
CA ARG A 44 17.66 0.21 -8.09
C ARG A 44 16.54 -0.64 -7.55
N VAL A 45 15.45 0.02 -7.21
CA VAL A 45 14.26 -0.59 -6.65
C VAL A 45 13.02 -0.04 -7.34
N ASP A 46 12.11 -0.92 -7.75
CA ASP A 46 10.80 -0.54 -8.26
C ASP A 46 9.76 -0.48 -7.12
N LEU A 47 9.02 0.63 -7.02
CA LEU A 47 8.01 0.87 -5.99
C LEU A 47 6.59 0.76 -6.55
N PRO A 48 5.71 -0.10 -6.01
CA PRO A 48 4.29 -0.02 -6.31
C PRO A 48 3.71 1.34 -5.90
N GLY A 49 3.20 2.08 -6.88
CA GLY A 49 2.44 3.31 -6.72
C GLY A 49 3.32 4.55 -6.64
N GLY A 50 4.63 4.38 -6.84
CA GLY A 50 5.64 5.44 -6.88
C GLY A 50 6.63 5.23 -8.01
N GLU A 51 7.62 6.10 -8.10
CA GLU A 51 8.74 5.93 -9.03
C GLU A 51 9.80 5.00 -8.43
N SER A 52 10.53 4.31 -9.30
CA SER A 52 11.74 3.60 -8.90
C SER A 52 12.76 4.55 -8.27
N TYR A 53 13.58 4.07 -7.35
CA TYR A 53 14.68 4.86 -6.79
C TYR A 53 15.97 4.04 -6.65
N ASP A 54 17.09 4.76 -6.65
CA ASP A 54 18.42 4.17 -6.50
C ASP A 54 18.98 4.46 -5.10
N THR A 55 19.52 3.43 -4.44
CA THR A 55 20.23 3.57 -3.16
C THR A 55 21.72 3.35 -3.36
N LEU A 56 22.54 4.31 -2.95
CA LEU A 56 23.99 4.26 -3.06
C LEU A 56 24.59 3.52 -1.87
N PHE A 57 25.54 2.63 -2.15
CA PHE A 57 26.29 1.86 -1.16
C PHE A 57 27.79 1.96 -1.41
N ALA A 58 28.56 1.73 -0.35
CA ALA A 58 29.99 1.47 -0.40
C ALA A 58 30.30 0.16 0.34
N VAL A 59 31.28 -0.60 -0.11
CA VAL A 59 31.72 -1.82 0.57
C VAL A 59 33.18 -2.12 0.28
N ASN A 60 33.93 -2.58 1.28
CA ASN A 60 35.31 -3.01 1.05
C ASN A 60 35.35 -4.48 0.65
N ALA A 61 36.06 -4.82 -0.43
CA ALA A 61 36.11 -6.20 -0.93
C ALA A 61 36.71 -7.21 0.06
N ALA A 62 37.55 -6.76 1.00
CA ALA A 62 38.13 -7.61 2.04
C ALA A 62 37.23 -7.77 3.28
N SER A 63 36.28 -6.86 3.50
CA SER A 63 35.34 -6.88 4.63
C SER A 63 33.95 -6.47 4.12
N PRO A 64 33.12 -7.43 3.66
CA PRO A 64 31.93 -7.18 2.86
C PRO A 64 30.71 -6.74 3.68
N GLU A 65 30.90 -5.84 4.65
CA GLU A 65 29.80 -5.15 5.32
C GLU A 65 29.52 -3.84 4.57
N PRO A 66 28.45 -3.76 3.77
CA PRO A 66 28.17 -2.56 3.00
C PRO A 66 27.68 -1.43 3.91
N VAL A 67 28.11 -0.21 3.60
CA VAL A 67 27.64 1.04 4.18
C VAL A 67 26.65 1.66 3.19
N GLN A 68 25.45 1.97 3.67
CA GLN A 68 24.47 2.72 2.89
C GLN A 68 24.76 4.22 2.96
N LEU A 69 24.81 4.87 1.80
CA LEU A 69 25.20 6.27 1.64
C LEU A 69 24.06 7.21 1.22
N SER A 70 22.93 6.67 0.75
CA SER A 70 21.69 7.44 0.50
C SER A 70 20.47 6.75 1.11
N PHE A 71 19.42 7.52 1.44
CA PHE A 71 18.27 7.05 2.21
C PHE A 71 16.97 7.59 1.63
N TYR A 72 16.42 6.89 0.64
CA TYR A 72 15.12 7.24 0.08
C TYR A 72 14.02 7.07 1.13
N PRO A 73 13.10 8.04 1.30
CA PRO A 73 12.17 8.05 2.41
C PRO A 73 10.82 7.42 2.08
N GLU A 74 10.74 6.08 2.00
CA GLU A 74 9.46 5.37 1.81
C GLU A 74 8.47 5.67 2.96
N ALA A 75 8.97 5.76 4.21
CA ALA A 75 8.22 6.23 5.36
C ALA A 75 9.12 7.06 6.32
N LEU A 76 8.49 7.99 7.05
CA LEU A 76 9.19 8.98 7.87
C LEU A 76 8.46 9.22 9.19
N SER A 77 9.20 9.56 10.25
CA SER A 77 8.64 10.06 11.50
C SER A 77 9.60 11.02 12.19
N ILE A 78 9.03 12.10 12.74
CA ILE A 78 9.72 12.93 13.73
C ILE A 78 9.45 12.30 15.11
N VAL A 79 10.52 12.01 15.86
CA VAL A 79 10.46 11.32 17.16
C VAL A 79 11.32 12.05 18.20
N ASP A 80 11.27 11.59 19.45
CA ASP A 80 12.05 12.18 20.57
C ASP A 80 11.71 13.67 20.71
N ASP A 81 10.41 14.00 20.69
CA ASP A 81 9.89 15.37 20.88
C ASP A 81 10.50 16.38 19.90
N GLY A 82 10.48 16.05 18.59
CA GLY A 82 11.01 16.94 17.57
C GLY A 82 12.52 16.93 17.43
N ARG A 83 13.26 16.02 18.08
CA ARG A 83 14.73 16.09 18.12
C ARG A 83 15.42 15.15 17.14
N ARG A 84 14.71 14.15 16.62
CA ARG A 84 15.26 13.15 15.70
C ARG A 84 14.33 12.90 14.53
N LEU A 85 14.92 12.55 13.39
CA LEU A 85 14.24 11.99 12.24
C LEU A 85 14.49 10.49 12.17
N GLN A 86 13.44 9.73 11.91
CA GLN A 86 13.53 8.33 11.52
C GLN A 86 13.09 8.19 10.06
N ILE A 87 13.94 7.59 9.23
CA ILE A 87 13.65 7.20 7.85
C ILE A 87 13.52 5.69 7.80
N ARG A 88 12.50 5.19 7.12
CA ARG A 88 12.25 3.76 6.93
C ARG A 88 12.06 3.47 5.46
N ASN A 89 12.74 2.45 4.97
CA ASN A 89 12.58 1.92 3.63
C ASN A 89 12.91 0.42 3.64
N ARG A 90 12.79 -0.23 2.50
CA ARG A 90 13.03 -1.68 2.39
C ARG A 90 14.47 -2.13 2.68
N PHE A 91 15.42 -1.20 2.84
CA PHE A 91 16.79 -1.49 3.27
C PHE A 91 16.97 -1.42 4.79
N GLY A 92 16.01 -0.86 5.53
CA GLY A 92 15.99 -0.88 6.99
C GLY A 92 15.35 0.35 7.63
N VAL A 93 15.60 0.49 8.93
CA VAL A 93 15.21 1.67 9.73
C VAL A 93 16.46 2.46 10.07
N PHE A 94 16.44 3.75 9.77
CA PHE A 94 17.55 4.68 9.99
C PHE A 94 17.08 5.81 10.89
N MET A 95 17.96 6.26 11.78
CA MET A 95 17.63 7.33 12.73
C MET A 95 18.78 8.31 12.85
N THR A 96 18.46 9.60 12.88
CA THR A 96 19.44 10.65 13.15
C THR A 96 19.79 10.70 14.63
N GLU A 97 20.90 11.33 14.93
CA GLU A 97 21.17 11.84 16.28
C GLU A 97 20.24 13.02 16.61
N ARG A 98 20.28 13.47 17.87
CA ARG A 98 19.57 14.70 18.25
C ARG A 98 20.16 15.86 17.46
N GLY A 99 19.31 16.59 16.72
CA GLY A 99 19.76 17.67 15.83
C GLY A 99 19.90 17.30 14.35
N PHE A 100 19.32 16.17 13.92
CA PHE A 100 19.15 15.83 12.49
C PHE A 100 20.45 15.57 11.72
N SER A 101 21.48 15.09 12.39
CA SER A 101 22.75 14.67 11.78
C SER A 101 23.01 13.18 12.02
N GLY A 102 24.03 12.62 11.38
CA GLY A 102 24.51 11.27 11.66
C GLY A 102 23.46 10.17 11.42
N LEU A 103 22.67 10.30 10.35
CA LEU A 103 21.67 9.30 9.98
C LEU A 103 22.33 7.93 9.80
N LYS A 104 21.92 6.95 10.61
CA LYS A 104 22.53 5.61 10.64
C LYS A 104 21.49 4.52 10.85
N PRO A 105 21.75 3.28 10.41
CA PRO A 105 20.87 2.15 10.69
C PRO A 105 20.68 1.98 12.20
N VAL A 106 19.44 1.72 12.63
CA VAL A 106 19.14 1.39 14.03
C VAL A 106 19.90 0.11 14.41
N ALA A 107 20.74 0.19 15.45
CA ALA A 107 21.50 -0.96 15.94
C ALA A 107 20.56 -2.10 16.37
N GLY A 108 20.91 -3.35 16.07
CA GLY A 108 20.11 -4.54 16.39
C GLY A 108 18.85 -4.75 15.55
N PHE A 109 18.35 -3.74 14.83
CA PHE A 109 17.21 -3.91 13.92
C PHE A 109 17.65 -4.52 12.58
N PRO A 110 16.84 -5.38 11.95
CA PRO A 110 17.14 -5.93 10.62
C PRO A 110 17.39 -4.83 9.57
N SER A 111 18.50 -4.95 8.83
CA SER A 111 18.82 -4.08 7.70
C SER A 111 19.49 -4.88 6.58
N PHE A 112 19.35 -4.40 5.35
CA PHE A 112 19.99 -5.01 4.18
C PHE A 112 21.51 -5.13 4.36
N THR A 113 22.12 -4.10 4.94
CA THR A 113 23.56 -4.07 5.25
C THR A 113 24.00 -5.10 6.29
N ARG A 114 23.06 -5.74 7.00
CA ARG A 114 23.30 -6.82 7.96
C ARG A 114 22.69 -8.15 7.50
N GLY A 115 22.43 -8.30 6.20
CA GLY A 115 21.95 -9.54 5.59
C GLY A 115 20.43 -9.75 5.62
N ALA A 116 19.63 -8.76 6.03
CA ALA A 116 18.18 -8.86 5.90
C ALA A 116 17.76 -8.84 4.42
N SER A 117 16.75 -9.63 4.07
CA SER A 117 16.17 -9.62 2.72
C SER A 117 15.29 -8.38 2.51
N VAL A 118 15.25 -7.90 1.28
CA VAL A 118 14.43 -6.76 0.87
C VAL A 118 13.00 -7.22 0.60
N GLN A 119 12.01 -6.51 1.16
CA GLN A 119 10.59 -6.82 0.91
C GLN A 119 10.22 -6.54 -0.55
N GLN A 120 9.48 -7.46 -1.17
CA GLN A 120 8.93 -7.30 -2.53
C GLN A 120 7.60 -6.53 -2.46
N GLY A 121 7.29 -5.77 -3.51
CA GLY A 121 6.10 -4.95 -3.57
C GLY A 121 6.11 -3.77 -2.59
N LYS A 122 4.97 -3.54 -1.91
CA LYS A 122 4.84 -2.48 -0.89
C LYS A 122 5.40 -2.94 0.45
N MET A 123 6.11 -2.06 1.16
CA MET A 123 6.62 -2.35 2.50
C MET A 123 5.50 -2.32 3.56
N VAL A 124 5.50 -3.30 4.47
CA VAL A 124 4.72 -3.19 5.72
C VAL A 124 5.48 -2.26 6.67
N ASP A 125 5.00 -1.03 6.83
CA ASP A 125 5.69 -0.01 7.63
C ASP A 125 5.77 -0.40 9.11
N ALA A 126 6.95 -0.20 9.72
CA ALA A 126 7.13 -0.32 11.15
C ALA A 126 6.61 0.94 11.86
N ARG A 127 6.06 0.80 13.07
CA ARG A 127 5.49 1.89 13.85
C ARG A 127 6.39 2.28 15.02
N PRO A 128 7.21 3.35 14.89
CA PRO A 128 7.96 3.87 16.03
C PRO A 128 6.99 4.41 17.09
N ALA A 129 7.36 4.24 18.35
CA ALA A 129 6.74 5.00 19.43
C ALA A 129 7.05 6.50 19.26
N PRO A 130 6.14 7.42 19.64
CA PRO A 130 6.38 8.85 19.57
C PRO A 130 7.68 9.32 20.24
N ASP A 131 8.08 8.69 21.35
CA ASP A 131 9.33 8.98 22.06
C ASP A 131 10.60 8.49 21.33
N GLY A 132 10.45 7.69 20.28
CA GLY A 132 11.54 7.14 19.47
C GLY A 132 12.37 6.05 20.15
N SER A 133 11.92 5.50 21.29
CA SER A 133 12.67 4.48 22.04
C SER A 133 12.33 3.04 21.61
N LEU A 134 11.15 2.85 21.03
CA LEU A 134 10.57 1.55 20.70
C LEU A 134 10.04 1.53 19.26
N ILE A 135 10.01 0.35 18.64
CA ILE A 135 9.43 0.13 17.31
C ILE A 135 8.54 -1.12 17.35
N LEU A 136 7.30 -0.98 16.90
CA LEU A 136 6.47 -2.14 16.55
C LEU A 136 6.69 -2.52 15.08
N TYR A 137 6.84 -3.80 14.79
CA TYR A 137 6.90 -4.30 13.42
C TYR A 137 6.30 -5.70 13.33
N ILE A 138 5.99 -6.15 12.11
CA ILE A 138 5.51 -7.52 11.85
C ILE A 138 6.69 -8.34 11.34
N ALA A 139 6.92 -9.50 11.96
CA ALA A 139 7.80 -10.54 11.45
C ALA A 139 6.92 -11.59 10.73
N PRO A 140 6.89 -11.61 9.38
CA PRO A 140 5.98 -12.50 8.65
C PRO A 140 6.26 -13.99 8.94
N THR A 141 5.20 -14.76 9.14
CA THR A 141 5.23 -16.22 9.31
C THR A 141 4.47 -16.96 8.20
N GLY A 142 3.65 -16.23 7.43
CA GLY A 142 2.94 -16.68 6.24
C GLY A 142 2.72 -15.53 5.24
N ALA A 143 1.84 -15.73 4.26
CA ALA A 143 1.52 -14.70 3.26
C ALA A 143 0.67 -13.55 3.83
N ALA A 144 -0.16 -13.86 4.83
CA ALA A 144 -1.09 -12.93 5.46
C ALA A 144 -1.00 -12.92 6.99
N ARG A 145 -0.07 -13.70 7.57
CA ARG A 145 0.13 -13.80 9.03
C ARG A 145 1.58 -13.52 9.44
N GLY A 146 1.76 -12.97 10.63
CA GLY A 146 3.07 -12.71 11.21
C GLY A 146 3.03 -12.59 12.73
N ASP A 147 4.20 -12.47 13.33
CA ASP A 147 4.34 -12.18 14.74
C ASP A 147 4.46 -10.66 14.93
N LEU A 148 3.66 -10.09 15.84
CA LEU A 148 3.78 -8.70 16.25
C LEU A 148 4.97 -8.57 17.20
N MET A 149 5.98 -7.83 16.77
CA MET A 149 7.24 -7.66 17.48
C MET A 149 7.35 -6.26 18.08
N LEU A 150 7.94 -6.16 19.27
CA LEU A 150 8.37 -4.91 19.89
C LEU A 150 9.90 -4.91 19.98
N PHE A 151 10.53 -3.94 19.32
CA PHE A 151 11.96 -3.72 19.37
C PHE A 151 12.30 -2.54 20.28
N ASP A 152 13.16 -2.77 21.28
CA ASP A 152 13.75 -1.72 22.12
C ASP A 152 15.06 -1.25 21.50
N ILE A 153 15.08 -0.01 21.01
CA ILE A 153 16.24 0.57 20.33
C ILE A 153 17.42 0.73 21.29
N THR A 154 17.16 1.03 22.56
CA THR A 154 18.21 1.29 23.55
C THR A 154 18.89 -0.02 23.95
N LYS A 155 18.10 -1.09 24.11
CA LYS A 155 18.61 -2.41 24.53
C LYS A 155 18.99 -3.31 23.36
N SER A 156 18.58 -2.97 22.14
CA SER A 156 18.69 -3.85 20.96
C SER A 156 18.03 -5.22 21.16
N THR A 157 16.88 -5.24 21.84
CA THR A 157 16.14 -6.48 22.18
C THR A 157 14.80 -6.56 21.46
N ASN A 158 14.42 -7.76 21.02
CA ASN A 158 13.14 -8.07 20.41
C ASN A 158 12.23 -8.85 21.38
N THR A 159 10.98 -8.42 21.49
CA THR A 159 9.94 -9.11 22.28
C THR A 159 8.76 -9.47 21.38
N ILE A 160 8.33 -10.73 21.40
CA ILE A 160 7.11 -11.16 20.72
C ILE A 160 5.90 -10.71 21.57
N ILE A 161 5.02 -9.89 21.00
CA ILE A 161 3.82 -9.37 21.68
C ILE A 161 2.62 -10.30 21.48
N ALA A 162 2.46 -10.78 20.24
CA ALA A 162 1.42 -11.71 19.84
C ALA A 162 1.88 -12.49 18.60
N LYS A 163 1.54 -13.79 18.54
CA LYS A 163 1.88 -14.66 17.40
C LYS A 163 0.74 -14.78 16.39
N GLY A 164 1.10 -14.98 15.13
CA GLY A 164 0.16 -15.33 14.05
C GLY A 164 -0.96 -14.31 13.82
N ILE A 165 -0.68 -13.03 14.05
CA ILE A 165 -1.61 -11.93 13.78
C ILE A 165 -1.84 -11.80 12.29
N ALA A 166 -3.09 -11.61 11.89
CA ALA A 166 -3.42 -11.23 10.53
C ALA A 166 -2.95 -9.78 10.31
N PHE A 167 -2.26 -9.52 9.20
CA PHE A 167 -1.79 -8.18 8.87
C PHE A 167 -2.17 -7.79 7.44
N SER A 168 -2.42 -6.50 7.23
CA SER A 168 -2.67 -5.91 5.92
C SER A 168 -1.47 -5.05 5.51
N ILE A 169 -1.32 -4.77 4.23
CA ILE A 169 -0.25 -3.89 3.72
C ILE A 169 -0.49 -2.43 4.10
N ASP A 170 -1.72 -1.95 3.92
CA ASP A 170 -2.05 -0.54 4.09
C ASP A 170 -2.50 -0.19 5.53
N THR A 171 -2.74 -1.19 6.39
CA THR A 171 -3.16 -1.00 7.80
C THR A 171 -2.27 -1.78 8.76
N PHE A 172 -1.68 -1.09 9.75
CA PHE A 172 -0.89 -1.74 10.79
C PHE A 172 -1.80 -2.23 11.93
N PRO A 173 -1.64 -3.45 12.46
CA PRO A 173 -2.58 -4.06 13.40
C PRO A 173 -2.47 -3.51 14.84
N ALA A 174 -1.72 -2.44 15.06
CA ALA A 174 -1.51 -1.81 16.37
C ALA A 174 -1.40 -0.27 16.28
N ALA A 175 -1.70 0.40 17.39
CA ALA A 175 -1.65 1.86 17.51
C ALA A 175 -1.07 2.30 18.86
N TRP A 176 -0.02 3.11 18.82
CA TRP A 176 0.61 3.74 19.99
C TRP A 176 -0.27 4.84 20.60
N SER A 177 -0.26 4.94 21.93
CA SER A 177 -0.67 6.15 22.61
C SER A 177 0.33 7.27 22.33
N LEU A 178 -0.14 8.53 22.34
CA LEU A 178 0.69 9.69 22.03
C LEU A 178 1.86 9.89 23.00
N ASP A 179 1.72 9.42 24.24
CA ASP A 179 2.73 9.48 25.30
C ASP A 179 3.67 8.26 25.33
N SER A 180 3.55 7.34 24.36
CA SER A 180 4.35 6.10 24.26
C SER A 180 4.22 5.12 25.44
N ARG A 181 3.29 5.34 26.40
CA ARG A 181 3.13 4.46 27.57
C ARG A 181 2.36 3.18 27.26
N TYR A 182 1.49 3.22 26.26
CA TYR A 182 0.64 2.11 25.87
C TYR A 182 0.61 1.96 24.35
N PHE A 183 0.25 0.76 23.91
CA PHE A 183 -0.33 0.58 22.59
C PHE A 183 -1.47 -0.43 22.67
N VAL A 184 -2.35 -0.36 21.68
CA VAL A 184 -3.41 -1.35 21.48
C VAL A 184 -3.17 -2.09 20.18
N TYR A 185 -3.57 -3.35 20.11
CA TYR A 185 -3.48 -4.17 18.90
C TYR A 185 -4.70 -5.07 18.76
N SER A 186 -4.99 -5.51 17.55
CA SER A 186 -6.12 -6.39 17.26
C SER A 186 -5.69 -7.77 16.78
N ARG A 187 -6.22 -8.84 17.38
CA ARG A 187 -6.04 -10.22 16.91
C ARG A 187 -7.38 -10.95 16.92
N ASN A 188 -7.72 -11.64 15.83
CA ASN A 188 -8.95 -12.43 15.70
C ASN A 188 -10.24 -11.65 16.09
N ASN A 189 -10.36 -10.40 15.62
CA ASN A 189 -11.46 -9.49 15.97
C ASN A 189 -11.59 -9.22 17.49
N GLU A 190 -10.49 -9.29 18.23
CA GLU A 190 -10.39 -8.87 19.62
C GLU A 190 -9.29 -7.81 19.78
N LEU A 191 -9.54 -6.83 20.63
CA LEU A 191 -8.62 -5.76 20.99
C LEU A 191 -7.90 -6.10 22.28
N PHE A 192 -6.61 -5.80 22.31
CA PHE A 192 -5.73 -6.02 23.45
C PHE A 192 -4.93 -4.75 23.72
N TYR A 193 -4.59 -4.51 24.99
CA TYR A 193 -3.65 -3.46 25.36
C TYR A 193 -2.26 -4.05 25.67
N PHE A 194 -1.26 -3.18 25.64
CA PHE A 194 0.08 -3.47 26.14
C PHE A 194 0.62 -2.24 26.86
N SER A 195 1.16 -2.44 28.07
CA SER A 195 1.76 -1.37 28.89
C SER A 195 3.28 -1.48 28.87
N ILE A 196 3.94 -0.39 28.50
CA ILE A 196 5.41 -0.31 28.51
C ILE A 196 5.96 -0.30 29.94
N GLU A 197 5.22 0.26 30.89
CA GLU A 197 5.59 0.23 32.31
C GLU A 197 5.59 -1.21 32.85
N GLN A 198 4.52 -1.97 32.59
CA GLN A 198 4.44 -3.38 32.98
C GLN A 198 5.57 -4.20 32.34
N ALA A 199 5.89 -3.93 31.06
CA ALA A 199 7.01 -4.56 30.36
C ALA A 199 8.37 -4.25 31.01
N ARG A 200 8.64 -2.98 31.32
CA ARG A 200 9.88 -2.57 31.99
C ARG A 200 10.00 -3.16 33.41
N ALA A 201 8.88 -3.35 34.09
CA ALA A 201 8.83 -3.97 35.41
C ALA A 201 8.79 -5.51 35.38
N ASN A 202 8.87 -6.14 34.20
CA ASN A 202 8.75 -7.58 34.00
C ASN A 202 7.47 -8.19 34.62
N ARG A 203 6.35 -7.48 34.50
CA ARG A 203 5.03 -7.80 35.05
C ARG A 203 3.94 -7.80 33.97
N ILE A 204 4.26 -8.23 32.76
CA ILE A 204 3.28 -8.32 31.67
C ILE A 204 2.33 -9.49 31.95
N PRO A 205 1.01 -9.26 32.06
CA PRO A 205 0.04 -10.34 32.16
C PRO A 205 0.04 -11.20 30.88
N ASP A 206 -0.35 -12.46 31.02
CA ASP A 206 -0.64 -13.30 29.86
C ASP A 206 -1.63 -12.59 28.91
N GLU A 207 -1.52 -12.85 27.61
CA GLU A 207 -2.32 -12.17 26.59
C GLU A 207 -3.83 -12.27 26.84
N SER A 208 -4.32 -13.40 27.35
CA SER A 208 -5.72 -13.59 27.71
C SER A 208 -6.23 -12.54 28.72
N TRP A 209 -5.35 -12.06 29.60
CA TRP A 209 -5.62 -11.04 30.61
C TRP A 209 -5.34 -9.60 30.14
N ARG A 210 -5.07 -9.41 28.84
CA ARG A 210 -4.86 -8.10 28.21
C ARG A 210 -5.99 -7.68 27.27
N ARG A 211 -7.03 -8.51 27.14
CA ARG A 211 -8.15 -8.32 26.21
C ARG A 211 -9.12 -7.23 26.69
N ILE A 212 -9.27 -6.15 25.92
CA ILE A 212 -10.18 -5.02 26.23
C ILE A 212 -11.52 -5.07 25.47
N GLY A 213 -11.76 -6.14 24.71
CA GLY A 213 -13.06 -6.48 24.12
C GLY A 213 -12.99 -6.80 22.62
N LYS A 214 -14.14 -6.92 21.97
CA LYS A 214 -14.22 -7.25 20.53
C LYS A 214 -13.90 -6.02 19.66
N GLY A 215 -13.24 -6.23 18.53
CA GLY A 215 -13.04 -5.20 17.51
C GLY A 215 -11.75 -5.35 16.72
N ARG A 216 -11.63 -4.54 15.67
CA ARG A 216 -10.42 -4.38 14.83
C ARG A 216 -9.72 -3.07 15.15
N ILE A 217 -8.45 -2.95 14.76
CA ILE A 217 -7.69 -1.69 14.95
C ILE A 217 -8.34 -0.50 14.23
N ALA A 218 -9.07 -0.73 13.12
CA ALA A 218 -9.82 0.32 12.43
C ALA A 218 -10.88 1.00 13.32
N GLN A 219 -11.37 0.31 14.37
CA GLN A 219 -12.41 0.79 15.29
C GLN A 219 -11.88 1.61 16.46
N VAL A 220 -10.57 1.83 16.55
CA VAL A 220 -9.97 2.53 17.70
C VAL A 220 -9.27 3.82 17.30
N ARG A 221 -9.37 4.86 18.14
CA ARG A 221 -8.62 6.11 17.98
C ARG A 221 -8.11 6.60 19.34
N TRP A 222 -6.83 6.96 19.40
CA TRP A 222 -6.31 7.72 20.53
C TRP A 222 -6.67 9.19 20.36
N SER A 223 -7.05 9.85 21.44
CA SER A 223 -7.26 11.31 21.48
C SER A 223 -6.09 12.02 22.12
N ALA A 224 -6.02 13.35 21.99
CA ALA A 224 -4.95 14.17 22.55
C ALA A 224 -4.89 14.12 24.09
N ASN A 225 -6.01 13.80 24.75
CA ASN A 225 -6.07 13.64 26.21
C ASN A 225 -5.55 12.26 26.71
N GLY A 226 -5.09 11.39 25.80
CA GLY A 226 -4.58 10.07 26.12
C GLY A 226 -5.64 8.97 26.25
N SER A 227 -6.94 9.29 26.14
CA SER A 227 -8.00 8.27 26.15
C SER A 227 -8.10 7.54 24.82
N LEU A 228 -8.47 6.27 24.88
CA LEU A 228 -8.80 5.43 23.74
C LEU A 228 -10.30 5.45 23.48
N TYR A 229 -10.68 5.82 22.26
CA TYR A 229 -12.05 5.76 21.78
C TYR A 229 -12.25 4.51 20.94
N VAL A 230 -13.35 3.79 21.17
CA VAL A 230 -13.70 2.55 20.48
C VAL A 230 -15.13 2.64 19.97
N LEU A 231 -15.31 2.57 18.64
CA LEU A 231 -16.62 2.60 18.00
C LEU A 231 -17.09 1.18 17.65
N ARG A 232 -18.19 0.73 18.27
CA ARG A 232 -18.79 -0.59 18.04
C ARG A 232 -20.26 -0.45 17.69
N GLU A 233 -20.65 -0.96 16.53
CA GLU A 233 -22.01 -0.75 16.01
C GLU A 233 -22.34 0.75 16.02
N ARG A 234 -23.26 1.17 16.89
CA ARG A 234 -23.60 2.60 17.06
C ARG A 234 -22.94 3.23 18.28
N SER A 235 -22.32 2.46 19.17
CA SER A 235 -21.86 2.97 20.47
C SER A 235 -20.39 3.38 20.44
N MET A 236 -20.12 4.62 20.85
CA MET A 236 -18.78 5.13 21.07
C MET A 236 -18.42 4.99 22.54
N TYR A 237 -17.38 4.22 22.83
CA TYR A 237 -16.85 4.04 24.17
C TYR A 237 -15.53 4.77 24.33
N ARG A 238 -15.28 5.30 25.53
CA ARG A 238 -14.01 5.87 25.96
C ARG A 238 -13.40 5.01 27.06
N ILE A 239 -12.15 4.61 26.89
CA ILE A 239 -11.35 3.89 27.88
C ILE A 239 -10.17 4.78 28.25
N MET A 240 -10.05 5.12 29.54
CA MET A 240 -8.88 5.83 30.05
C MET A 240 -7.72 4.84 30.26
N PRO A 241 -6.46 5.26 30.09
CA PRO A 241 -5.32 4.35 30.23
C PRO A 241 -5.26 3.58 31.56
N GLU A 242 -5.68 4.23 32.65
CA GLU A 242 -5.73 3.68 34.00
C GLU A 242 -6.76 2.55 34.14
N GLU A 243 -7.75 2.51 33.24
CA GLU A 243 -8.82 1.51 33.25
C GLU A 243 -8.41 0.23 32.52
N PHE A 244 -7.35 0.22 31.69
CA PHE A 244 -7.03 -0.92 30.82
C PHE A 244 -6.89 -2.25 31.57
N PHE A 245 -6.21 -2.26 32.71
CA PHE A 245 -6.02 -3.48 33.50
C PHE A 245 -7.36 -3.99 34.05
N THR A 246 -8.17 -3.10 34.62
CA THR A 246 -9.50 -3.41 35.13
C THR A 246 -10.43 -3.91 34.01
N GLN A 247 -10.45 -3.21 32.87
CA GLN A 247 -11.23 -3.58 31.68
C GLN A 247 -10.86 -4.97 31.17
N ALA A 248 -9.57 -5.33 31.23
CA ALA A 248 -9.12 -6.64 30.78
C ALA A 248 -9.48 -7.78 31.74
N ILE A 249 -9.41 -7.56 33.06
CA ILE A 249 -9.84 -8.55 34.05
C ILE A 249 -11.35 -8.83 33.96
N TYR A 250 -12.16 -7.79 33.77
CA TYR A 250 -13.61 -7.90 33.69
C TYR A 250 -14.13 -8.01 32.26
N SER A 251 -13.26 -8.36 31.31
CA SER A 251 -13.60 -8.48 29.90
C SER A 251 -14.70 -9.52 29.70
N GLY A 252 -15.81 -9.10 29.08
CA GLY A 252 -16.99 -9.96 28.87
C GLY A 252 -18.03 -9.94 30.01
N ILE A 253 -17.70 -9.34 31.16
CA ILE A 253 -18.66 -9.08 32.25
C ILE A 253 -19.11 -7.62 32.22
N VAL A 254 -18.18 -6.70 31.99
CA VAL A 254 -18.43 -5.25 31.97
C VAL A 254 -18.26 -4.70 30.55
N ALA A 255 -19.05 -3.68 30.22
CA ALA A 255 -18.92 -2.97 28.95
C ALA A 255 -17.53 -2.31 28.83
N PRO A 256 -16.96 -2.23 27.61
CA PRO A 256 -15.65 -1.63 27.40
C PRO A 256 -15.69 -0.14 27.71
N GLY A 257 -15.13 0.29 28.83
CA GLY A 257 -15.07 1.71 29.21
C GLY A 257 -16.42 2.36 29.43
N SER A 258 -16.45 3.70 29.29
CA SER A 258 -17.64 4.53 29.45
C SER A 258 -18.28 4.82 28.09
N LEU A 259 -19.60 4.67 27.96
CA LEU A 259 -20.34 5.14 26.79
C LEU A 259 -20.29 6.68 26.76
N VAL A 260 -19.78 7.25 25.68
CA VAL A 260 -19.64 8.71 25.52
C VAL A 260 -20.51 9.28 24.40
N GLY A 261 -21.06 8.44 23.54
CA GLY A 261 -22.05 8.86 22.57
C GLY A 261 -22.44 7.77 21.60
N LYS A 262 -23.37 8.09 20.69
CA LYS A 262 -23.83 7.18 19.66
C LYS A 262 -23.62 7.75 18.26
N ALA A 263 -23.16 6.92 17.34
CA ALA A 263 -23.08 7.22 15.93
C ALA A 263 -24.49 7.20 15.31
N PRO A 264 -24.74 8.06 14.30
CA PRO A 264 -26.03 8.13 13.61
C PRO A 264 -26.35 6.85 12.81
N PHE A 265 -25.33 6.06 12.48
CA PHE A 265 -25.44 4.80 11.72
C PHE A 265 -24.61 3.71 12.39
N PRO A 266 -24.95 2.42 12.19
CA PRO A 266 -24.06 1.32 12.55
C PRO A 266 -22.73 1.44 11.77
N TYR A 267 -21.62 1.29 12.48
CA TYR A 267 -20.26 1.31 11.95
C TYR A 267 -19.88 -0.04 11.35
N ASP A 268 -19.49 -0.04 10.08
CA ASP A 268 -18.92 -1.18 9.38
C ASP A 268 -17.41 -0.98 9.18
N PRO A 269 -16.54 -1.74 9.86
CA PRO A 269 -15.09 -1.58 9.75
C PRO A 269 -14.52 -1.93 8.36
N ASN A 270 -15.31 -2.47 7.43
CA ASN A 270 -14.87 -2.77 6.07
C ASN A 270 -14.99 -1.57 5.13
N PHE A 271 -15.90 -0.63 5.41
CA PHE A 271 -16.24 0.48 4.51
C PHE A 271 -16.24 1.84 5.19
N ASP A 272 -16.28 1.88 6.52
CA ASP A 272 -16.35 3.10 7.29
C ASP A 272 -15.01 3.46 7.93
N ALA A 273 -14.81 4.76 8.10
CA ALA A 273 -13.71 5.30 8.88
C ALA A 273 -14.24 6.42 9.79
N PHE A 274 -13.58 6.64 10.92
CA PHE A 274 -13.90 7.78 11.77
C PHE A 274 -12.65 8.43 12.37
N TRP A 275 -12.84 9.68 12.81
CA TRP A 275 -11.85 10.49 13.51
C TRP A 275 -12.51 11.16 14.70
N ILE A 276 -11.74 11.40 15.75
CA ILE A 276 -12.18 12.04 16.99
C ILE A 276 -11.49 13.41 17.09
N SER A 277 -12.22 14.43 17.53
CA SER A 277 -11.66 15.75 17.80
C SER A 277 -10.57 15.69 18.88
N PRO A 278 -9.61 16.62 18.90
CA PRO A 278 -8.58 16.67 19.93
C PRO A 278 -9.13 16.69 21.37
N ASP A 279 -10.24 17.39 21.59
CA ASP A 279 -10.94 17.46 22.89
C ASP A 279 -11.73 16.18 23.24
N GLY A 280 -11.90 15.26 22.29
CA GLY A 280 -12.61 14.01 22.48
C GLY A 280 -14.14 14.13 22.55
N GLY A 281 -14.72 15.28 22.16
CA GLY A 281 -16.15 15.56 22.23
C GLY A 281 -16.91 15.49 20.90
N LYS A 282 -16.22 15.26 19.77
CA LYS A 282 -16.81 15.30 18.43
C LYS A 282 -16.23 14.19 17.55
N VAL A 283 -17.01 13.77 16.57
CA VAL A 283 -16.64 12.70 15.64
C VAL A 283 -16.93 13.12 14.22
N LEU A 284 -15.97 12.85 13.34
CA LEU A 284 -16.17 12.84 11.91
C LEU A 284 -16.28 11.38 11.47
N LEU A 285 -17.45 10.97 11.00
CA LEU A 285 -17.72 9.63 10.49
C LEU A 285 -17.80 9.68 8.96
N CYS A 286 -16.94 8.92 8.29
CA CYS A 286 -17.04 8.66 6.86
C CYS A 286 -17.71 7.30 6.66
N LYS A 287 -19.01 7.31 6.34
CA LYS A 287 -19.81 6.13 6.02
C LYS A 287 -19.62 5.74 4.55
N ASP A 288 -19.39 4.46 4.28
CA ASP A 288 -19.20 3.86 2.95
C ASP A 288 -18.08 4.54 2.13
N GLY A 289 -17.07 5.07 2.84
CA GLY A 289 -15.94 5.80 2.28
C GLY A 289 -16.27 7.14 1.62
N ARG A 290 -17.53 7.57 1.63
CA ARG A 290 -18.01 8.71 0.80
C ARG A 290 -18.93 9.70 1.50
N ASN A 291 -19.60 9.28 2.57
CA ASN A 291 -20.59 10.10 3.27
C ASN A 291 -20.02 10.59 4.59
N ILE A 292 -19.65 11.86 4.66
CA ILE A 292 -18.96 12.42 5.82
C ILE A 292 -19.97 13.16 6.69
N PHE A 293 -20.17 12.65 7.91
CA PHE A 293 -21.06 13.18 8.93
C PHE A 293 -20.25 13.71 10.10
N LEU A 294 -20.47 14.96 10.46
CA LEU A 294 -19.98 15.52 11.71
C LEU A 294 -21.05 15.38 12.79
N TYR A 295 -20.70 14.86 13.96
CA TYR A 295 -21.61 14.81 15.10
C TYR A 295 -20.86 15.01 16.42
N ARG A 296 -21.59 15.38 17.47
CA ARG A 296 -21.07 15.52 18.83
C ARG A 296 -21.28 14.24 19.61
N LEU A 297 -20.36 13.92 20.51
CA LEU A 297 -20.53 12.83 21.46
C LEU A 297 -21.43 13.31 22.60
N ASP A 298 -22.61 12.70 22.68
CA ASP A 298 -23.58 12.90 23.76
C ASP A 298 -24.05 11.52 24.26
N PRO A 299 -23.75 11.14 25.51
CA PRO A 299 -24.15 9.83 26.04
C PRO A 299 -25.66 9.70 26.26
N ASP A 300 -26.39 10.83 26.39
CA ASP A 300 -27.85 10.89 26.51
C ASP A 300 -28.44 11.65 25.32
N ASP A 301 -28.31 11.07 24.13
CA ASP A 301 -28.85 11.61 22.88
C ASP A 301 -30.39 11.67 22.84
N TYR A 302 -31.07 11.17 23.88
CA TYR A 302 -32.52 11.24 24.07
C TYR A 302 -32.96 12.33 25.07
N GLY A 303 -32.06 13.03 25.78
CA GLY A 303 -32.45 13.89 26.91
C GLY A 303 -31.61 15.13 27.22
N GLN A 304 -32.24 16.31 27.13
CA GLN A 304 -32.43 17.34 28.19
C GLN A 304 -33.29 18.53 27.67
N SER A 305 -33.31 18.75 26.35
CA SER A 305 -34.14 19.76 25.65
C SER A 305 -34.42 19.35 24.21
N ASP A 306 -35.58 19.72 23.66
CA ASP A 306 -35.98 19.47 22.27
C ASP A 306 -35.21 20.38 21.30
N GLU A 307 -33.95 20.06 21.01
CA GLU A 307 -33.11 20.81 20.07
C GLU A 307 -32.90 20.06 18.76
N VAL A 308 -33.36 20.64 17.66
CA VAL A 308 -33.05 20.17 16.30
C VAL A 308 -31.76 20.84 15.84
N ARG A 309 -30.74 20.05 15.49
CA ARG A 309 -29.43 20.56 15.03
C ARG A 309 -29.13 20.09 13.61
N ALA A 310 -28.72 21.03 12.77
CA ALA A 310 -28.20 20.74 11.43
C ALA A 310 -26.67 20.72 11.48
N MET A 311 -26.07 19.54 11.36
CA MET A 311 -24.62 19.39 11.30
C MET A 311 -24.13 19.32 9.85
N PRO A 312 -22.92 19.82 9.56
CA PRO A 312 -22.33 19.72 8.23
C PRO A 312 -22.25 18.28 7.71
N TYR A 313 -22.56 18.12 6.43
CA TYR A 313 -22.46 16.88 5.68
C TYR A 313 -21.67 17.13 4.39
N LEU A 314 -20.77 16.20 4.04
CA LEU A 314 -20.05 16.21 2.78
C LEU A 314 -20.22 14.87 2.07
N PHE A 315 -20.71 14.92 0.83
CA PHE A 315 -20.81 13.75 -0.04
C PHE A 315 -19.67 13.76 -1.06
N LEU A 316 -18.83 12.71 -1.03
CA LEU A 316 -17.78 12.49 -2.00
C LEU A 316 -18.31 11.68 -3.18
N GLN A 317 -18.45 12.33 -4.34
CA GLN A 317 -18.96 11.70 -5.55
C GLN A 317 -17.87 10.90 -6.29
N GLY A 318 -18.34 9.93 -7.08
CA GLY A 318 -17.49 9.10 -7.93
C GLY A 318 -16.55 8.21 -7.12
N ASN A 319 -15.27 8.26 -7.47
CA ASN A 319 -14.18 7.51 -6.85
C ASN A 319 -13.31 8.37 -5.91
N THR A 320 -13.88 9.46 -5.40
CA THR A 320 -13.20 10.33 -4.44
C THR A 320 -13.16 9.64 -3.07
N VAL A 321 -11.97 9.51 -2.49
CA VAL A 321 -11.73 8.89 -1.19
C VAL A 321 -11.04 9.86 -0.24
N VAL A 322 -11.27 9.70 1.07
CA VAL A 322 -10.56 10.46 2.10
C VAL A 322 -9.13 9.90 2.24
N ASN A 323 -8.13 10.75 2.05
CA ASN A 323 -6.73 10.40 2.29
C ASN A 323 -6.29 10.75 3.72
N GLN A 324 -6.69 11.92 4.23
CA GLN A 324 -6.25 12.43 5.52
C GLN A 324 -7.27 13.41 6.10
N ILE A 325 -7.41 13.41 7.42
CA ILE A 325 -8.14 14.42 8.18
C ILE A 325 -7.16 15.24 9.01
N ILE A 326 -7.29 16.56 8.96
CA ILE A 326 -6.57 17.51 9.80
C ILE A 326 -7.59 18.18 10.70
N TRP A 327 -7.52 17.88 12.00
CA TRP A 327 -8.46 18.36 13.00
C TRP A 327 -7.71 19.14 14.10
N PRO A 328 -7.53 20.46 13.93
CA PRO A 328 -6.91 21.30 14.94
C PRO A 328 -7.85 21.54 16.13
N ALA A 329 -7.31 21.97 17.26
CA ALA A 329 -8.06 22.43 18.43
C ALA A 329 -8.97 23.63 18.12
N SER A 330 -8.68 24.38 17.05
CA SER A 330 -9.54 25.44 16.55
C SER A 330 -10.85 24.94 15.94
N ASP A 331 -11.02 23.62 15.71
CA ASP A 331 -12.19 23.03 15.05
C ASP A 331 -12.43 23.54 13.60
N GLU A 332 -11.41 24.11 12.97
CA GLU A 332 -11.39 24.36 11.53
C GLU A 332 -10.83 23.12 10.82
N VAL A 333 -11.71 22.15 10.52
CA VAL A 333 -11.33 20.81 10.03
C VAL A 333 -11.08 20.84 8.53
N THR A 334 -9.98 20.21 8.09
CA THR A 334 -9.67 20.01 6.67
C THR A 334 -9.69 18.52 6.32
N ILE A 335 -10.43 18.16 5.28
CA ILE A 335 -10.56 16.82 4.72
C ILE A 335 -9.76 16.79 3.41
N PHE A 336 -8.63 16.10 3.40
CA PHE A 336 -7.83 15.90 2.19
C PHE A 336 -8.28 14.63 1.46
N THR A 337 -8.57 14.75 0.17
CA THR A 337 -9.13 13.69 -0.66
C THR A 337 -8.27 13.38 -1.88
N GLY A 338 -8.45 12.18 -2.43
CA GLY A 338 -7.86 11.75 -3.68
C GLY A 338 -8.90 11.10 -4.59
N SER A 339 -8.73 11.21 -5.89
CA SER A 339 -9.53 10.48 -6.88
C SER A 339 -8.65 10.07 -8.06
N ILE A 340 -9.17 9.17 -8.91
CA ILE A 340 -8.54 8.82 -10.19
C ILE A 340 -9.38 9.42 -11.33
N ARG A 341 -8.74 10.18 -12.24
CA ARG A 341 -9.38 10.69 -13.45
C ARG A 341 -8.49 10.38 -14.64
N ASN A 342 -9.02 9.71 -15.66
CA ASN A 342 -8.27 9.29 -16.86
C ASN A 342 -6.94 8.58 -16.51
N GLY A 343 -6.95 7.72 -15.49
CA GLY A 343 -5.75 7.03 -15.03
C GLY A 343 -4.78 7.88 -14.19
N GLU A 344 -5.01 9.17 -13.98
CA GLU A 344 -4.14 10.05 -13.16
C GLU A 344 -4.72 10.34 -11.77
N ARG A 345 -3.86 10.64 -10.79
CA ARG A 345 -4.28 11.00 -9.43
C ARG A 345 -4.67 12.47 -9.40
N VAL A 346 -5.83 12.78 -8.82
CA VAL A 346 -6.29 14.15 -8.57
C VAL A 346 -6.46 14.35 -7.08
N SER A 347 -5.90 15.43 -6.56
CA SER A 347 -5.96 15.80 -5.15
C SER A 347 -7.01 16.89 -4.92
N GLY A 348 -7.80 16.75 -3.86
CA GLY A 348 -8.80 17.73 -3.44
C GLY A 348 -8.72 17.97 -1.94
N ALA A 349 -9.27 19.09 -1.46
CA ALA A 349 -9.41 19.34 -0.04
C ALA A 349 -10.66 20.16 0.26
N TYR A 350 -11.34 19.82 1.35
CA TYR A 350 -12.57 20.48 1.79
C TYR A 350 -12.45 20.86 3.24
N ARG A 351 -12.91 22.06 3.58
CA ARG A 351 -12.79 22.61 4.92
C ARG A 351 -14.12 22.99 5.50
N VAL A 352 -14.29 22.76 6.80
CA VAL A 352 -15.44 23.24 7.56
C VAL A 352 -15.00 23.78 8.90
N LYS A 353 -15.57 24.92 9.31
CA LYS A 353 -15.51 25.36 10.70
C LYS A 353 -16.66 24.70 11.45
N ILE A 354 -16.36 23.93 12.48
CA ILE A 354 -17.41 23.31 13.30
C ILE A 354 -18.14 24.43 14.06
N PRO A 355 -19.48 24.52 13.97
CA PRO A 355 -20.25 25.52 14.70
C PRO A 355 -20.09 25.34 16.22
N LEU A 356 -20.21 26.43 16.98
CA LEU A 356 -20.33 26.35 18.43
C LEU A 356 -21.68 25.73 18.80
N ARG A 357 -21.78 25.21 20.03
CA ARG A 357 -23.05 24.64 20.53
C ARG A 357 -24.08 25.78 20.63
N GLY A 358 -25.24 25.62 20.01
CA GLY A 358 -26.28 26.64 19.91
C GLY A 358 -26.25 27.46 18.60
N ASP A 359 -25.12 27.44 17.87
CA ASP A 359 -24.96 28.10 16.56
C ASP A 359 -25.12 27.10 15.41
N GLU A 360 -25.61 25.88 15.68
CA GLU A 360 -25.88 24.90 14.64
C GLU A 360 -27.00 25.38 13.70
N GLY A 361 -26.74 25.38 12.39
CA GLY A 361 -27.68 25.88 11.40
C GLY A 361 -27.32 25.45 9.98
N LEU A 362 -28.24 25.70 9.04
CA LEU A 362 -28.11 25.28 7.64
C LEU A 362 -26.98 25.99 6.85
N SER A 363 -26.29 26.96 7.47
CA SER A 363 -25.26 27.78 6.84
C SER A 363 -23.86 27.15 6.88
N ALA A 364 -23.60 26.19 7.77
CA ALA A 364 -22.30 25.55 7.89
C ALA A 364 -22.05 24.63 6.69
N SER A 365 -21.19 25.07 5.77
CA SER A 365 -20.88 24.36 4.52
C SER A 365 -19.38 24.11 4.38
N PHE A 366 -19.06 23.09 3.58
CA PHE A 366 -17.68 22.78 3.24
C PHE A 366 -17.19 23.72 2.13
N GLN A 367 -16.05 24.35 2.36
CA GLN A 367 -15.33 25.15 1.38
C GLN A 367 -14.23 24.32 0.72
N GLU A 368 -14.17 24.32 -0.61
CA GLU A 368 -13.05 23.72 -1.35
C GLU A 368 -11.77 24.54 -1.20
N LEU A 369 -10.64 23.86 -1.05
CA LEU A 369 -9.31 24.46 -0.94
C LEU A 369 -8.45 24.06 -2.14
N ASP A 370 -7.65 25.01 -2.64
CA ASP A 370 -6.64 24.71 -3.65
C ASP A 370 -5.49 23.89 -3.05
N VAL A 371 -5.39 22.64 -3.52
CA VAL A 371 -4.35 21.66 -3.19
C VAL A 371 -3.90 20.87 -4.42
N ALA A 372 -3.97 21.47 -5.61
CA ALA A 372 -3.62 20.79 -6.85
C ALA A 372 -2.20 20.21 -6.78
N GLY A 373 -2.06 18.92 -7.13
CA GLY A 373 -0.77 18.20 -7.08
C GLY A 373 -0.23 17.90 -5.68
N ALA A 374 -0.98 18.18 -4.61
CA ALA A 374 -0.56 17.83 -3.26
C ALA A 374 -0.53 16.31 -3.06
N ARG A 375 0.50 15.83 -2.37
CA ARG A 375 0.64 14.45 -1.91
C ARG A 375 0.32 14.29 -0.43
N LEU A 376 0.77 15.26 0.37
CA LEU A 376 0.63 15.23 1.82
C LEU A 376 0.43 16.64 2.36
N LEU A 377 -0.43 16.76 3.37
CA LEU A 377 -0.64 17.97 4.13
C LEU A 377 -0.20 17.73 5.58
N THR A 378 0.52 18.67 6.20
CA THR A 378 0.98 18.53 7.59
C THR A 378 0.85 19.85 8.33
N LEU A 379 0.10 19.82 9.43
CA LEU A 379 -0.15 20.98 10.29
C LEU A 379 1.07 21.26 11.19
N SER A 380 1.37 22.54 11.44
CA SER A 380 2.42 22.95 12.39
C SER A 380 2.05 22.58 13.83
N PRO A 381 3.03 22.44 14.75
CA PRO A 381 2.76 22.08 16.14
C PRO A 381 1.85 23.08 16.88
N ASP A 382 1.93 24.37 16.53
CA ASP A 382 1.03 25.42 17.03
C ASP A 382 -0.29 25.57 16.24
N GLU A 383 -0.52 24.71 15.25
CA GLU A 383 -1.72 24.67 14.42
C GLU A 383 -1.96 25.92 13.54
N THR A 384 -1.02 26.86 13.49
CA THR A 384 -1.20 28.13 12.76
C THR A 384 -0.87 28.04 11.28
N ARG A 385 -0.13 27.00 10.86
CA ARG A 385 0.38 26.82 9.50
C ARG A 385 0.18 25.39 9.01
N ILE A 386 0.17 25.22 7.70
CA ILE A 386 0.15 23.93 7.04
C ILE A 386 1.20 23.86 5.95
N ALA A 387 1.93 22.76 5.90
CA ALA A 387 2.84 22.43 4.82
C ALA A 387 2.12 21.51 3.83
N ILE A 388 2.21 21.84 2.55
CA ILE A 388 1.62 21.10 1.44
C ILE A 388 2.78 20.64 0.56
N ALA A 389 3.10 19.34 0.63
CA ALA A 389 4.13 18.73 -0.19
C ALA A 389 3.54 18.18 -1.49
N GLY A 390 4.18 18.43 -2.62
CA GLY A 390 3.75 17.95 -3.93
C GLY A 390 4.88 17.92 -4.96
N ASP A 391 4.55 17.68 -6.21
CA ASP A 391 5.53 17.55 -7.29
C ASP A 391 6.38 18.80 -7.53
N SER A 392 5.82 19.99 -7.33
CA SER A 392 6.53 21.25 -7.55
C SER A 392 7.42 21.67 -6.38
N GLY A 393 7.24 21.09 -5.19
CA GLY A 393 7.91 21.53 -3.96
C GLY A 393 7.00 21.49 -2.73
N VAL A 394 7.30 22.37 -1.78
CA VAL A 394 6.53 22.51 -0.54
C VAL A 394 6.00 23.92 -0.42
N SER A 395 4.69 24.07 -0.30
CA SER A 395 4.03 25.35 0.02
C SER A 395 3.64 25.37 1.49
N VAL A 396 4.08 26.39 2.22
CA VAL A 396 3.63 26.66 3.59
C VAL A 396 2.58 27.76 3.53
N ARG A 397 1.38 27.44 4.01
CA ARG A 397 0.23 28.35 4.03
C ARG A 397 -0.21 28.59 5.47
N ARG A 398 -0.70 29.79 5.76
CA ARG A 398 -1.41 30.08 7.01
C ARG A 398 -2.66 29.23 7.06
N TYR A 399 -2.86 28.54 8.17
CA TYR A 399 -3.96 27.60 8.25
C TYR A 399 -5.32 28.31 8.24
N SER A 400 -5.49 29.43 8.96
CA SER A 400 -6.79 30.11 9.12
C SER A 400 -7.40 30.75 7.87
N ASN A 401 -6.60 31.08 6.86
CA ASN A 401 -7.09 31.76 5.65
C ASN A 401 -6.46 31.23 4.37
N TRP A 402 -5.68 30.14 4.46
CA TRP A 402 -5.00 29.50 3.33
C TRP A 402 -4.01 30.41 2.57
N ALA A 403 -3.62 31.56 3.14
CA ALA A 403 -2.67 32.48 2.50
C ALA A 403 -1.27 31.84 2.44
N THR A 404 -0.61 31.89 1.29
CA THR A 404 0.75 31.37 1.14
C THR A 404 1.73 32.25 1.89
N GLU A 405 2.51 31.67 2.81
CA GLU A 405 3.55 32.37 3.57
C GLU A 405 4.95 32.09 3.00
N ARG A 406 5.20 30.88 2.52
CA ARG A 406 6.51 30.47 1.99
C ARG A 406 6.36 29.36 0.96
N ASN A 407 7.20 29.35 -0.06
CA ASN A 407 7.38 28.22 -0.97
C ASN A 407 8.83 27.77 -0.95
N TYR A 408 9.06 26.47 -0.82
CA TYR A 408 10.37 25.85 -0.96
C TYR A 408 10.43 25.10 -2.28
N ALA A 409 11.38 25.48 -3.14
CA ALA A 409 11.72 24.70 -4.32
C ALA A 409 12.31 23.36 -3.85
N ALA A 410 11.57 22.28 -4.07
CA ALA A 410 11.98 20.91 -3.78
C ALA A 410 11.22 19.95 -4.73
N PRO A 411 11.51 19.98 -6.05
CA PRO A 411 10.78 19.15 -7.01
C PRO A 411 10.77 17.68 -6.61
N GLY A 412 9.61 17.05 -6.70
CA GLY A 412 9.42 15.68 -6.21
C GLY A 412 9.44 15.58 -4.68
N ALA A 413 8.97 16.60 -3.96
CA ALA A 413 8.74 16.49 -2.52
C ALA A 413 7.73 15.37 -2.25
N LEU A 414 8.09 14.48 -1.33
CA LEU A 414 7.28 13.35 -0.89
C LEU A 414 6.58 13.68 0.42
N SER A 415 7.26 14.41 1.31
CA SER A 415 6.76 14.82 2.62
C SER A 415 7.39 16.12 3.09
N ALA A 416 6.67 16.84 3.97
CA ALA A 416 7.15 18.00 4.71
C ALA A 416 6.68 17.89 6.16
N LEU A 417 7.57 17.54 7.08
CA LEU A 417 7.25 17.30 8.49
C LEU A 417 7.76 18.45 9.35
N TRP A 418 6.91 18.98 10.22
CA TRP A 418 7.31 20.03 11.15
C TRP A 418 8.19 19.47 12.28
N VAL A 419 9.26 20.21 12.58
CA VAL A 419 10.17 19.95 13.70
C VAL A 419 9.90 20.91 14.85
N SER A 420 9.57 22.14 14.51
CA SER A 420 9.16 23.24 15.39
C SER A 420 8.27 24.18 14.56
N ASN A 421 7.70 25.23 15.17
CA ASN A 421 6.80 26.16 14.45
C ASN A 421 7.48 26.93 13.30
N ASP A 422 8.81 26.93 13.26
CA ASP A 422 9.65 27.65 12.31
C ASP A 422 10.51 26.74 11.41
N ARG A 423 10.58 25.43 11.67
CA ARG A 423 11.46 24.50 10.95
C ARG A 423 10.72 23.28 10.43
N LEU A 424 11.08 22.84 9.22
CA LEU A 424 10.54 21.66 8.57
C LEU A 424 11.65 20.75 8.06
N VAL A 425 11.43 19.44 8.17
CA VAL A 425 12.12 18.47 7.32
C VAL A 425 11.35 18.35 6.02
N ILE A 426 12.00 18.71 4.90
CA ILE A 426 11.50 18.42 3.55
C ILE A 426 12.21 17.17 3.06
N ALA A 427 11.44 16.11 2.82
CA ALA A 427 11.94 14.85 2.30
C ALA A 427 11.39 14.65 0.89
N GLY A 428 12.27 14.70 -0.10
CA GLY A 428 11.94 14.52 -1.50
C GLY A 428 12.65 13.33 -2.12
N LYS A 429 12.35 13.10 -3.41
CA LYS A 429 12.99 12.05 -4.22
C LYS A 429 14.52 12.18 -4.22
N ALA A 430 15.03 13.42 -4.22
CA ALA A 430 16.43 13.73 -4.40
C ALA A 430 17.19 13.93 -3.07
N LEU A 431 16.63 14.76 -2.17
CA LEU A 431 17.27 15.16 -0.91
C LEU A 431 16.27 15.09 0.25
N THR A 432 16.81 14.89 1.44
CA THR A 432 16.14 15.17 2.71
C THR A 432 16.89 16.29 3.43
N GLU A 433 16.20 17.41 3.65
CA GLU A 433 16.79 18.66 4.17
C GLU A 433 15.98 19.20 5.37
N LEU A 434 16.67 19.82 6.32
CA LEU A 434 16.06 20.68 7.33
C LEU A 434 16.07 22.12 6.81
N VAL A 435 14.91 22.76 6.79
CA VAL A 435 14.72 24.15 6.34
C VAL A 435 14.09 24.99 7.44
N SER A 436 14.34 26.30 7.40
CA SER A 436 13.72 27.29 8.29
C SER A 436 12.84 28.27 7.50
N LEU A 437 11.77 28.74 8.14
CA LEU A 437 10.90 29.81 7.63
C LEU A 437 11.54 31.19 7.74
N SER A 438 12.41 31.41 8.72
CA SER A 438 13.01 32.72 9.02
C SER A 438 14.29 33.02 8.25
N GLY A 439 14.73 32.12 7.36
CA GLY A 439 15.93 32.31 6.55
C GLY A 439 15.98 31.37 5.34
N ASP A 440 17.06 31.45 4.57
CA ASP A 440 17.28 30.63 3.38
C ASP A 440 18.19 29.40 3.64
N THR A 441 18.61 29.21 4.88
CA THR A 441 19.49 28.10 5.26
C THR A 441 18.79 26.77 5.07
N ARG A 442 19.43 25.90 4.28
CA ARG A 442 19.07 24.49 4.13
C ARG A 442 20.20 23.63 4.66
N THR A 443 19.87 22.75 5.60
CA THR A 443 20.83 21.79 6.15
C THR A 443 20.52 20.43 5.56
N LEU A 444 21.49 19.85 4.86
CA LEU A 444 21.37 18.48 4.36
C LEU A 444 21.29 17.51 5.55
N ILE A 445 20.26 16.67 5.58
CA ILE A 445 20.16 15.52 6.49
C ILE A 445 20.69 14.28 5.79
N ALA A 446 20.23 14.05 4.55
CA ALA A 446 20.61 12.89 3.75
C ALA A 446 20.38 13.15 2.25
N LEU A 447 21.20 12.51 1.41
CA LEU A 447 20.82 12.28 0.02
C LEU A 447 19.73 11.20 0.01
N SER A 448 18.59 11.45 -0.64
CA SER A 448 17.57 10.42 -0.82
C SER A 448 18.01 9.44 -1.91
N GLN A 449 18.48 9.98 -3.04
CA GLN A 449 19.14 9.25 -4.12
C GLN A 449 20.14 10.15 -4.84
N ALA A 450 21.00 9.58 -5.69
CA ALA A 450 21.97 10.31 -6.49
C ALA A 450 21.79 10.03 -7.99
N ASP A 451 21.87 11.07 -8.83
CA ASP A 451 21.80 10.94 -10.29
C ASP A 451 23.09 10.31 -10.85
N ALA A 452 24.21 10.53 -10.16
CA ALA A 452 25.52 9.99 -10.51
C ALA A 452 26.40 9.93 -9.25
N TYR A 453 27.35 9.00 -9.22
CA TYR A 453 28.35 8.87 -8.16
C TYR A 453 29.68 8.39 -8.73
N GLY A 454 30.74 8.55 -7.96
CA GLY A 454 32.08 8.07 -8.31
C GLY A 454 33.11 8.49 -7.27
N TRP A 455 34.36 8.12 -7.50
CA TRP A 455 35.46 8.50 -6.61
C TRP A 455 36.02 9.88 -6.99
N ALA A 456 36.28 10.73 -6.00
CA ALA A 456 36.83 12.05 -6.20
C ALA A 456 38.19 11.98 -6.93
N LYS A 457 38.36 12.80 -7.97
CA LYS A 457 39.58 12.81 -8.79
C LYS A 457 40.81 13.27 -8.01
N ASP A 458 40.62 14.31 -7.20
CA ASP A 458 41.71 15.04 -6.55
C ASP A 458 41.90 14.65 -5.06
N LYS A 459 41.05 13.76 -4.54
CA LYS A 459 41.08 13.33 -3.14
C LYS A 459 40.84 11.81 -3.02
N PRO A 460 41.91 11.01 -3.10
CA PRO A 460 41.83 9.55 -2.99
C PRO A 460 41.06 9.10 -1.75
N GLY A 461 40.22 8.06 -1.92
CA GLY A 461 39.39 7.51 -0.85
C GLY A 461 38.11 8.30 -0.53
N SER A 462 37.86 9.43 -1.20
CA SER A 462 36.61 10.19 -1.04
C SER A 462 35.61 9.85 -2.14
N ALA A 463 34.34 9.65 -1.77
CA ALA A 463 33.25 9.47 -2.71
C ALA A 463 32.63 10.83 -3.07
N MET A 464 32.08 10.94 -4.28
CA MET A 464 31.26 12.06 -4.72
C MET A 464 29.91 11.59 -5.25
N ALA A 465 28.89 12.40 -5.05
CA ALA A 465 27.55 12.20 -5.59
C ALA A 465 27.03 13.49 -6.22
N ARG A 466 26.26 13.37 -7.30
CA ARG A 466 25.56 14.48 -7.96
C ARG A 466 24.06 14.30 -7.77
N VAL A 467 23.38 15.37 -7.37
CA VAL A 467 21.93 15.44 -7.22
C VAL A 467 21.42 16.71 -7.89
N GLY A 468 20.73 16.56 -9.01
CA GLY A 468 20.44 17.66 -9.92
C GLY A 468 21.72 18.38 -10.36
N GLN A 469 21.77 19.68 -10.05
CA GLN A 469 22.93 20.54 -10.31
C GLN A 469 23.91 20.62 -9.13
N GLN A 470 23.62 19.95 -8.02
CA GLN A 470 24.43 20.02 -6.80
C GLN A 470 25.39 18.83 -6.72
N ALA A 471 26.60 19.09 -6.25
CA ALA A 471 27.62 18.08 -6.01
C ALA A 471 27.87 17.93 -4.51
N TYR A 472 28.13 16.71 -4.08
CA TYR A 472 28.45 16.37 -2.71
C TYR A 472 29.68 15.47 -2.67
N GLU A 473 30.51 15.66 -1.65
CA GLU A 473 31.68 14.85 -1.35
C GLU A 473 31.55 14.29 0.07
N GLY A 474 31.95 13.03 0.27
CA GLY A 474 31.82 12.36 1.56
C GLY A 474 32.74 11.14 1.69
N SER A 475 32.81 10.61 2.91
CA SER A 475 33.51 9.36 3.19
C SER A 475 32.70 8.16 2.70
N PRO A 476 33.31 7.11 2.13
CA PRO A 476 32.61 5.86 1.84
C PRO A 476 32.27 5.05 3.10
N LEU A 477 32.81 5.42 4.26
CA LEU A 477 32.62 4.68 5.52
C LEU A 477 31.40 5.15 6.32
N ALA A 478 30.83 6.31 5.98
CA ALA A 478 29.66 6.87 6.64
C ALA A 478 28.94 7.83 5.69
N ALA A 479 27.61 7.92 5.79
CA ALA A 479 26.81 8.83 4.98
C ALA A 479 26.90 10.30 5.45
N ALA A 480 28.12 10.83 5.49
CA ALA A 480 28.44 12.20 5.89
C ALA A 480 28.81 13.01 4.64
N TRP A 481 27.79 13.54 3.96
CA TRP A 481 27.94 14.33 2.74
C TRP A 481 28.12 15.82 3.04
N GLN A 482 29.07 16.44 2.36
CA GLN A 482 29.29 17.89 2.37
C GLN A 482 29.16 18.42 0.95
N ARG A 483 28.62 19.63 0.82
CA ARG A 483 28.47 20.27 -0.50
C ARG A 483 29.84 20.54 -1.11
N SER A 484 30.02 20.15 -2.36
CA SER A 484 31.22 20.40 -3.15
C SER A 484 30.91 21.42 -4.26
N PRO A 485 31.85 22.32 -4.62
CA PRO A 485 31.63 23.31 -5.67
C PRO A 485 31.48 22.68 -7.07
N SER A 486 32.01 21.47 -7.29
CA SER A 486 31.92 20.78 -8.58
C SER A 486 31.84 19.27 -8.40
N TYR A 487 31.30 18.57 -9.38
CA TYR A 487 31.31 17.11 -9.44
C TYR A 487 32.47 16.66 -10.33
N ALA A 488 33.61 16.31 -9.72
CA ALA A 488 34.84 15.94 -10.41
C ALA A 488 35.30 14.55 -9.97
N VAL A 489 34.82 13.53 -10.68
CA VAL A 489 35.16 12.12 -10.41
C VAL A 489 36.22 11.61 -11.37
N ARG A 490 36.97 10.58 -10.95
CA ARG A 490 37.81 9.80 -11.87
C ARG A 490 36.96 8.94 -12.80
N GLU A 491 37.57 8.41 -13.85
CA GLU A 491 36.93 7.37 -14.67
C GLU A 491 36.63 6.13 -13.82
N PRO A 492 35.42 5.54 -13.94
CA PRO A 492 35.05 4.32 -13.24
C PRO A 492 36.00 3.18 -13.57
N SER A 493 36.32 2.35 -12.57
CA SER A 493 37.15 1.16 -12.76
C SER A 493 36.40 -0.08 -12.30
N THR A 494 36.63 -1.19 -13.01
CA THR A 494 36.16 -2.52 -12.61
C THR A 494 37.30 -3.39 -12.07
N SER A 495 38.50 -2.84 -11.89
CA SER A 495 39.67 -3.57 -11.41
C SER A 495 40.52 -2.75 -10.45
N SER A 496 41.04 -3.42 -9.42
CA SER A 496 42.12 -2.96 -8.54
C SER A 496 43.32 -3.92 -8.66
N ALA A 497 44.36 -3.70 -7.87
CA ALA A 497 45.49 -4.63 -7.80
C ALA A 497 45.10 -6.03 -7.30
N ASN A 498 44.04 -6.12 -6.48
CA ASN A 498 43.64 -7.34 -5.78
C ASN A 498 42.37 -7.97 -6.33
N TYR A 499 41.47 -7.20 -6.94
CA TYR A 499 40.15 -7.66 -7.35
C TYR A 499 39.71 -7.14 -8.71
N ARG A 500 38.88 -7.92 -9.40
CA ARG A 500 38.02 -7.46 -10.50
C ARG A 500 36.55 -7.60 -10.09
N VAL A 501 35.76 -6.56 -10.34
CA VAL A 501 34.32 -6.51 -10.04
C VAL A 501 33.51 -6.51 -11.34
N TYR A 502 32.41 -7.25 -11.37
CA TYR A 502 31.48 -7.29 -12.51
C TYR A 502 30.09 -7.71 -12.06
N LEU A 503 29.08 -7.49 -12.90
CA LEU A 503 27.71 -7.94 -12.65
C LEU A 503 27.47 -9.28 -13.34
N ASP A 504 26.80 -10.20 -12.64
CA ASP A 504 26.36 -11.49 -13.19
C ASP A 504 24.84 -11.59 -13.09
N ALA A 505 24.18 -11.88 -14.21
CA ALA A 505 22.73 -11.91 -14.29
C ALA A 505 22.16 -13.14 -13.57
N LEU A 506 21.07 -12.97 -12.85
CA LEU A 506 20.34 -14.07 -12.26
C LEU A 506 19.15 -14.43 -13.13
N SER A 507 18.96 -15.73 -13.37
CA SER A 507 17.80 -16.24 -14.12
C SER A 507 16.51 -16.25 -13.29
N SER A 508 16.60 -16.07 -11.97
CA SER A 508 15.47 -16.14 -11.04
C SER A 508 15.82 -15.57 -9.67
N GLY A 509 14.80 -15.14 -8.94
CA GLY A 509 14.89 -14.65 -7.56
C GLY A 509 14.57 -13.15 -7.47
N ALA A 510 14.63 -12.64 -6.25
CA ALA A 510 14.29 -11.24 -5.95
C ALA A 510 15.24 -10.20 -6.55
N TYR A 511 16.43 -10.62 -7.03
CA TYR A 511 17.46 -9.75 -7.59
C TYR A 511 17.66 -10.08 -9.08
N LYS A 512 17.77 -9.07 -9.94
CA LYS A 512 18.08 -9.25 -11.37
C LYS A 512 19.50 -9.72 -11.63
N ASN A 513 20.43 -9.34 -10.76
CA ASN A 513 21.86 -9.63 -10.90
C ASN A 513 22.54 -9.72 -9.53
N LEU A 514 23.83 -10.10 -9.53
CA LEU A 514 24.73 -10.05 -8.39
C LEU A 514 25.98 -9.27 -8.74
N ILE A 515 26.60 -8.65 -7.73
CA ILE A 515 27.95 -8.11 -7.86
C ILE A 515 28.96 -9.22 -7.54
N MET A 516 29.81 -9.56 -8.49
CA MET A 516 30.81 -10.62 -8.40
C MET A 516 32.20 -10.05 -8.16
N LEU A 517 32.96 -10.66 -7.25
CA LEU A 517 34.35 -10.37 -6.96
C LEU A 517 35.25 -11.50 -7.40
N ARG A 518 36.16 -11.20 -8.33
CA ARG A 518 37.22 -12.09 -8.80
C ARG A 518 38.54 -11.69 -8.13
N SER A 519 39.06 -12.52 -7.23
CA SER A 519 40.35 -12.26 -6.57
C SER A 519 41.54 -12.57 -7.47
N ILE A 520 42.38 -11.58 -7.75
CA ILE A 520 43.58 -11.77 -8.57
C ILE A 520 44.59 -12.70 -7.88
N LYS A 521 44.67 -12.66 -6.55
CA LYS A 521 45.62 -13.46 -5.78
C LYS A 521 45.18 -14.90 -5.54
N THR A 522 43.95 -15.12 -5.09
CA THR A 522 43.47 -16.49 -4.75
C THR A 522 42.84 -17.21 -5.93
N LEU A 523 42.66 -16.51 -7.04
CA LEU A 523 42.05 -17.01 -8.27
C LEU A 523 40.57 -17.47 -8.14
N GLY A 524 39.91 -17.19 -7.02
CA GLY A 524 38.49 -17.46 -6.81
C GLY A 524 37.56 -16.35 -7.29
N THR A 525 36.28 -16.69 -7.46
CA THR A 525 35.16 -15.76 -7.67
C THR A 525 34.10 -15.98 -6.59
N THR A 526 33.63 -14.91 -5.95
CA THR A 526 32.51 -14.96 -5.00
C THR A 526 31.51 -13.84 -5.29
N SER A 527 30.28 -13.99 -4.81
CA SER A 527 29.35 -12.85 -4.74
C SER A 527 29.80 -11.90 -3.62
N LEU A 528 29.71 -10.60 -3.86
CA LEU A 528 30.00 -9.54 -2.89
C LEU A 528 28.97 -9.50 -1.76
N LEU A 529 27.70 -9.74 -2.11
CA LEU A 529 26.56 -9.76 -1.19
C LEU A 529 25.93 -11.15 -1.16
N PRO A 530 25.29 -11.55 -0.05
CA PRO A 530 24.61 -12.84 0.03
C PRO A 530 23.52 -12.94 -1.04
N LYS A 531 23.36 -14.14 -1.58
CA LYS A 531 22.24 -14.46 -2.47
C LYS A 531 20.92 -14.31 -1.69
N PRO A 532 19.80 -13.99 -2.35
CA PRO A 532 18.48 -14.00 -1.72
C PRO A 532 18.24 -15.32 -0.98
N GLY A 533 17.71 -15.25 0.24
CA GLY A 533 17.50 -16.43 1.09
C GLY A 533 16.42 -17.41 0.59
N ARG A 534 15.62 -17.02 -0.42
CA ARG A 534 14.60 -17.86 -1.05
C ARG A 534 14.77 -17.85 -2.56
N SER A 535 14.90 -19.03 -3.15
CA SER A 535 14.70 -19.24 -4.59
C SER A 535 13.24 -19.56 -4.83
N TYR A 536 12.70 -19.14 -5.98
CA TYR A 536 11.33 -19.47 -6.36
C TYR A 536 11.16 -20.99 -6.52
N VAL A 537 9.95 -21.48 -6.23
CA VAL A 537 9.59 -22.90 -6.41
C VAL A 537 9.85 -23.30 -7.87
N PRO A 538 10.60 -24.38 -8.16
CA PRO A 538 10.86 -24.81 -9.54
C PRO A 538 9.57 -25.02 -10.36
N PHE A 539 9.67 -24.88 -11.67
CA PHE A 539 8.56 -25.26 -12.55
C PHE A 539 8.26 -26.77 -12.38
N PRO A 540 6.99 -27.19 -12.49
CA PRO A 540 6.65 -28.61 -12.59
C PRO A 540 7.34 -29.28 -13.79
N ASP A 541 7.57 -30.60 -13.70
CA ASP A 541 8.23 -31.37 -14.78
C ASP A 541 7.39 -31.46 -16.06
N ARG A 542 6.07 -31.28 -15.95
CA ARG A 542 5.12 -31.35 -17.06
C ARG A 542 3.95 -30.40 -16.84
N ASP A 543 3.31 -30.05 -17.95
CA ASP A 543 2.11 -29.24 -17.95
C ASP A 543 0.89 -30.04 -17.45
N ASP A 544 -0.07 -29.35 -16.84
CA ASP A 544 -1.34 -29.96 -16.42
C ASP A 544 -2.24 -30.20 -17.65
N PRO A 545 -3.04 -31.28 -17.68
CA PRO A 545 -3.97 -31.53 -18.79
C PRO A 545 -5.05 -30.46 -18.84
N ARG A 546 -5.40 -30.03 -20.05
CA ARG A 546 -6.46 -29.03 -20.28
C ARG A 546 -7.75 -29.70 -20.72
N GLU A 547 -8.87 -29.18 -20.23
CA GLU A 547 -10.19 -29.62 -20.64
C GLU A 547 -10.55 -29.02 -22.02
N PRO A 548 -11.01 -29.83 -22.99
CA PRO A 548 -11.39 -29.32 -24.30
C PRO A 548 -12.47 -28.23 -24.21
N GLY A 549 -12.23 -27.10 -24.86
CA GLY A 549 -13.17 -25.97 -24.90
C GLY A 549 -13.16 -25.07 -23.66
N ILE A 550 -12.32 -25.33 -22.66
CA ILE A 550 -12.22 -24.54 -21.43
C ILE A 550 -10.76 -24.12 -21.21
N PHE A 551 -10.52 -22.83 -21.04
CA PHE A 551 -9.22 -22.30 -20.62
C PHE A 551 -9.22 -22.05 -19.11
N ASN A 552 -8.85 -23.07 -18.33
CA ASN A 552 -8.83 -23.04 -16.85
C ASN A 552 -7.50 -22.55 -16.26
N HIS A 553 -6.39 -22.68 -17.00
CA HIS A 553 -5.08 -22.18 -16.61
C HIS A 553 -4.15 -22.00 -17.83
N GLY A 554 -3.16 -21.10 -17.69
CA GLY A 554 -2.04 -20.93 -18.60
C GLY A 554 -1.04 -22.10 -18.56
N SER A 555 0.17 -21.90 -19.10
CA SER A 555 1.21 -22.94 -19.06
C SER A 555 1.79 -23.08 -17.65
N ARG A 556 1.91 -24.31 -17.14
CA ARG A 556 2.58 -24.57 -15.86
C ARG A 556 4.09 -24.50 -15.93
N ILE A 557 4.67 -24.63 -17.12
CA ILE A 557 6.11 -24.90 -17.29
C ILE A 557 6.89 -23.81 -18.04
N ARG A 558 6.18 -22.91 -18.74
CA ARG A 558 6.83 -21.90 -19.60
C ARG A 558 7.16 -20.61 -18.87
N ARG A 559 6.22 -20.08 -18.08
CA ARG A 559 6.31 -18.75 -17.45
C ARG A 559 5.65 -18.75 -16.09
N ARG A 560 6.16 -17.90 -15.19
CA ARG A 560 5.66 -17.72 -13.83
C ARG A 560 4.69 -16.54 -13.77
N GLU A 561 3.55 -16.72 -14.41
CA GLU A 561 2.51 -15.69 -14.52
C GLU A 561 1.20 -16.20 -13.91
N VAL A 562 0.35 -15.31 -13.42
CA VAL A 562 -1.01 -15.62 -12.94
C VAL A 562 -1.96 -14.53 -13.40
N ALA A 563 -3.25 -14.85 -13.47
CA ALA A 563 -4.30 -13.85 -13.72
C ALA A 563 -5.15 -13.66 -12.48
N LEU A 564 -5.39 -12.40 -12.12
CA LEU A 564 -6.46 -12.03 -11.18
C LEU A 564 -7.68 -11.63 -12.01
N VAL A 565 -8.81 -12.31 -11.81
CA VAL A 565 -10.05 -12.03 -12.55
C VAL A 565 -11.10 -11.48 -11.61
N ILE A 566 -11.69 -10.33 -11.95
CA ILE A 566 -12.61 -9.61 -11.07
C ILE A 566 -14.04 -9.80 -11.59
N ASN A 567 -14.89 -10.45 -10.82
CA ASN A 567 -16.25 -10.79 -11.22
C ASN A 567 -17.26 -9.78 -10.66
N ALA A 568 -17.90 -9.02 -11.55
CA ALA A 568 -18.86 -7.98 -11.21
C ALA A 568 -20.29 -8.43 -11.56
N HIS A 569 -21.02 -8.89 -10.53
CA HIS A 569 -22.37 -9.45 -10.68
C HIS A 569 -23.50 -8.43 -10.40
N GLU A 570 -23.44 -7.73 -9.27
CA GLU A 570 -24.53 -6.84 -8.83
C GLU A 570 -24.03 -5.52 -8.26
N GLY A 571 -23.20 -5.60 -7.21
CA GLY A 571 -22.71 -4.45 -6.46
C GLY A 571 -21.35 -3.95 -6.94
N ALA A 572 -21.09 -2.66 -6.71
CA ALA A 572 -19.82 -2.00 -7.04
C ALA A 572 -18.96 -1.71 -5.79
N GLU A 573 -19.33 -2.26 -4.63
CA GLU A 573 -18.56 -2.14 -3.39
C GLU A 573 -17.17 -2.75 -3.60
N GLY A 574 -16.14 -2.07 -3.08
CA GLY A 574 -14.75 -2.47 -3.25
C GLY A 574 -14.12 -2.09 -4.60
N LEU A 575 -14.87 -1.62 -5.60
CA LEU A 575 -14.31 -1.32 -6.93
C LEU A 575 -13.16 -0.32 -6.88
N VAL A 576 -13.34 0.77 -6.12
CA VAL A 576 -12.31 1.81 -5.97
C VAL A 576 -11.08 1.25 -5.25
N THR A 577 -11.27 0.38 -4.25
CA THR A 577 -10.18 -0.33 -3.55
C THR A 577 -9.37 -1.17 -4.52
N ILE A 578 -10.04 -1.97 -5.36
CA ILE A 578 -9.40 -2.82 -6.38
C ILE A 578 -8.63 -1.97 -7.39
N LEU A 579 -9.28 -0.97 -8.00
CA LEU A 579 -8.64 -0.13 -9.03
C LEU A 579 -7.44 0.64 -8.48
N ASN A 580 -7.53 1.14 -7.24
CA ASN A 580 -6.41 1.81 -6.57
C ASN A 580 -5.24 0.83 -6.34
N ALA A 581 -5.51 -0.40 -5.91
CA ALA A 581 -4.50 -1.42 -5.74
C ALA A 581 -3.85 -1.78 -7.09
N LEU A 582 -4.64 -2.15 -8.10
CA LEU A 582 -4.12 -2.51 -9.42
C LEU A 582 -3.29 -1.38 -10.03
N LYS A 583 -3.75 -0.12 -9.93
CA LYS A 583 -2.99 1.05 -10.39
C LYS A 583 -1.68 1.23 -9.63
N ALA A 584 -1.69 1.07 -8.30
CA ALA A 584 -0.47 1.16 -7.51
C ALA A 584 0.55 0.11 -7.97
N TYR A 585 0.16 -1.14 -8.19
CA TYR A 585 1.10 -2.16 -8.66
C TYR A 585 1.38 -2.13 -10.17
N GLU A 586 0.78 -1.19 -10.91
CA GLU A 586 0.82 -1.09 -12.37
C GLU A 586 0.33 -2.36 -13.07
N ILE A 587 -0.65 -3.03 -12.47
CA ILE A 587 -1.22 -4.28 -12.96
C ILE A 587 -2.42 -4.00 -13.87
N ARG A 588 -2.45 -4.67 -15.02
CA ARG A 588 -3.66 -4.82 -15.82
C ARG A 588 -4.28 -6.17 -15.51
N SER A 589 -5.55 -6.17 -15.11
CA SER A 589 -6.35 -7.36 -14.80
C SER A 589 -7.46 -7.55 -15.82
N THR A 590 -8.17 -8.68 -15.71
CA THR A 590 -9.39 -8.98 -16.47
C THR A 590 -10.60 -8.82 -15.57
N PHE A 591 -11.58 -8.03 -16.00
CA PHE A 591 -12.87 -7.86 -15.31
C PHE A 591 -13.97 -8.57 -16.11
N PHE A 592 -14.76 -9.42 -15.47
CA PHE A 592 -15.95 -10.02 -16.07
C PHE A 592 -17.18 -9.28 -15.56
N LEU A 593 -17.87 -8.57 -16.46
CA LEU A 593 -19.06 -7.78 -16.13
C LEU A 593 -20.29 -8.42 -16.75
N ASN A 594 -21.37 -8.52 -15.97
CA ASN A 594 -22.66 -8.95 -16.48
C ASN A 594 -23.56 -7.75 -16.82
N GLY A 595 -24.64 -8.00 -17.56
CA GLY A 595 -25.56 -6.94 -18.00
C GLY A 595 -26.28 -6.27 -16.83
N GLU A 596 -26.59 -7.02 -15.77
CA GLU A 596 -27.23 -6.47 -14.56
C GLU A 596 -26.34 -5.44 -13.85
N PHE A 597 -25.07 -5.76 -13.65
CA PHE A 597 -24.09 -4.84 -13.08
C PHE A 597 -23.96 -3.58 -13.94
N ILE A 598 -23.88 -3.72 -15.27
CA ILE A 598 -23.74 -2.58 -16.20
C ILE A 598 -24.96 -1.66 -16.11
N ARG A 599 -26.18 -2.21 -16.14
CA ARG A 599 -27.43 -1.42 -16.05
C ARG A 599 -27.57 -0.73 -14.69
N ARG A 600 -27.20 -1.39 -13.59
CA ARG A 600 -27.28 -0.83 -12.23
C ARG A 600 -26.17 0.18 -11.94
N ASN A 601 -24.97 -0.02 -12.50
CA ASN A 601 -23.76 0.75 -12.19
C ASN A 601 -23.03 1.24 -13.46
N PRO A 602 -23.66 1.99 -14.37
CA PRO A 602 -23.03 2.38 -15.64
C PRO A 602 -21.78 3.24 -15.44
N GLY A 603 -21.74 4.07 -14.37
CA GLY A 603 -20.56 4.83 -14.01
C GLY A 603 -19.39 3.97 -13.54
N ALA A 604 -19.66 2.84 -12.87
CA ALA A 604 -18.65 1.88 -12.44
C ALA A 604 -18.07 1.12 -13.64
N ALA A 605 -18.93 0.68 -14.57
CA ALA A 605 -18.48 0.07 -15.83
C ALA A 605 -17.58 1.01 -16.65
N ARG A 606 -17.95 2.30 -16.74
CA ARG A 606 -17.09 3.34 -17.36
C ARG A 606 -15.75 3.49 -16.67
N LEU A 607 -15.74 3.47 -15.33
CA LEU A 607 -14.51 3.61 -14.56
C LEU A 607 -13.56 2.43 -14.81
N VAL A 608 -14.08 1.20 -14.92
CA VAL A 608 -13.28 0.01 -15.31
C VAL A 608 -12.68 0.20 -16.69
N ALA A 609 -13.49 0.56 -17.69
CA ALA A 609 -13.03 0.77 -19.07
C ALA A 609 -11.96 1.87 -19.16
N GLN A 610 -12.18 3.02 -18.51
CA GLN A 610 -11.24 4.16 -18.48
C GLN A 610 -9.95 3.87 -17.71
N SER A 611 -9.94 2.84 -16.85
CA SER A 611 -8.73 2.40 -16.13
C SER A 611 -7.81 1.51 -16.98
N GLY A 612 -8.23 1.15 -18.20
CA GLY A 612 -7.41 0.39 -19.15
C GLY A 612 -7.27 -1.10 -18.83
N HIS A 613 -8.24 -1.67 -18.12
CA HIS A 613 -8.30 -3.10 -17.82
C HIS A 613 -8.99 -3.88 -18.95
N GLU A 614 -8.63 -5.15 -19.11
CA GLU A 614 -9.32 -6.05 -20.01
C GLU A 614 -10.72 -6.33 -19.45
N THR A 615 -11.75 -6.29 -20.29
CA THR A 615 -13.13 -6.59 -19.86
C THR A 615 -13.69 -7.75 -20.66
N GLY A 616 -14.05 -8.85 -19.99
CA GLY A 616 -14.74 -10.01 -20.56
C GLY A 616 -16.23 -10.04 -20.21
N ASN A 617 -16.92 -11.00 -20.80
CA ASN A 617 -18.36 -11.15 -20.72
C ASN A 617 -18.77 -12.13 -19.59
N LEU A 618 -19.60 -11.68 -18.63
CA LEU A 618 -20.16 -12.51 -17.56
C LEU A 618 -21.63 -12.87 -17.80
N PHE A 619 -22.06 -12.85 -19.07
CA PHE A 619 -23.44 -13.02 -19.52
C PHE A 619 -24.37 -11.85 -19.14
N PHE A 620 -25.60 -11.78 -19.70
CA PHE A 620 -26.47 -10.62 -19.47
C PHE A 620 -27.14 -10.57 -18.08
N SER A 621 -27.19 -11.69 -17.35
CA SER A 621 -27.88 -11.86 -16.07
C SER A 621 -27.33 -13.11 -15.35
N VAL A 622 -27.47 -13.18 -14.02
CA VAL A 622 -27.12 -14.39 -13.26
C VAL A 622 -28.18 -15.48 -13.48
N PHE A 623 -27.76 -16.69 -13.86
CA PHE A 623 -28.65 -17.84 -14.02
C PHE A 623 -28.01 -19.11 -13.44
N ASP A 624 -28.85 -20.02 -12.95
CA ASP A 624 -28.45 -21.36 -12.55
C ASP A 624 -28.60 -22.30 -13.75
N ALA A 625 -27.47 -22.84 -14.22
CA ALA A 625 -27.44 -23.73 -15.36
C ALA A 625 -28.11 -25.10 -15.11
N THR A 626 -28.36 -25.43 -13.84
CA THR A 626 -28.97 -26.69 -13.40
C THR A 626 -30.48 -26.59 -13.16
N ASP A 627 -31.03 -25.38 -13.18
CA ASP A 627 -32.46 -25.15 -12.93
C ASP A 627 -33.31 -25.59 -14.13
N ALA A 628 -34.02 -26.71 -13.94
CA ALA A 628 -34.87 -27.33 -14.96
C ALA A 628 -36.03 -26.44 -15.43
N ARG A 629 -36.33 -25.32 -14.75
CA ARG A 629 -37.34 -24.36 -15.20
C ARG A 629 -36.91 -23.57 -16.43
N TYR A 630 -35.61 -23.49 -16.71
CA TYR A 630 -35.07 -22.71 -17.81
C TYR A 630 -34.44 -23.62 -18.87
N ARG A 631 -34.87 -23.47 -20.13
CA ARG A 631 -34.24 -24.17 -21.26
C ARG A 631 -33.05 -23.35 -21.76
N ILE A 632 -31.84 -23.82 -21.42
CA ILE A 632 -30.59 -23.22 -21.87
C ILE A 632 -30.21 -23.85 -23.20
N ASP A 633 -30.70 -23.27 -24.29
CA ASP A 633 -30.34 -23.64 -25.66
C ASP A 633 -29.28 -22.69 -26.26
N ALA A 634 -28.76 -23.04 -27.44
CA ALA A 634 -27.71 -22.25 -28.09
C ALA A 634 -28.14 -20.78 -28.35
N GLU A 635 -29.41 -20.55 -28.70
CA GLU A 635 -29.92 -19.19 -28.96
C GLU A 635 -30.07 -18.37 -27.68
N PHE A 636 -30.37 -18.99 -26.54
CA PHE A 636 -30.30 -18.33 -25.24
C PHE A 636 -28.88 -17.83 -24.94
N VAL A 637 -27.88 -18.69 -25.13
CA VAL A 637 -26.48 -18.33 -24.90
C VAL A 637 -26.05 -17.20 -25.82
N LYS A 638 -26.31 -17.33 -27.13
CA LYS A 638 -25.86 -16.34 -28.13
C LYS A 638 -26.45 -14.96 -27.89
N ARG A 639 -27.77 -14.89 -27.68
CA ARG A 639 -28.46 -13.62 -27.40
C ARG A 639 -28.02 -13.02 -26.08
N GLY A 640 -27.75 -13.84 -25.07
CA GLY A 640 -27.29 -13.35 -23.78
C GLY A 640 -25.88 -12.75 -23.83
N LEU A 641 -24.97 -13.36 -24.59
CA LEU A 641 -23.62 -12.81 -24.82
C LEU A 641 -23.69 -11.51 -25.61
N ALA A 642 -24.36 -11.51 -26.76
CA ALA A 642 -24.50 -10.33 -27.63
C ALA A 642 -25.18 -9.15 -26.91
N ARG A 643 -26.24 -9.42 -26.14
CA ARG A 643 -26.90 -8.39 -25.36
C ARG A 643 -25.97 -7.74 -24.34
N ASN A 644 -25.10 -8.51 -23.71
CA ASN A 644 -24.16 -7.97 -22.74
C ASN A 644 -23.09 -7.09 -23.41
N GLU A 645 -22.63 -7.46 -24.61
CA GLU A 645 -21.75 -6.61 -25.44
C GLU A 645 -22.41 -5.27 -25.75
N ASP A 646 -23.64 -5.29 -26.27
CA ASP A 646 -24.39 -4.08 -26.62
C ASP A 646 -24.57 -3.15 -25.41
N GLU A 647 -24.92 -3.72 -24.25
CA GLU A 647 -25.10 -2.95 -23.01
C GLU A 647 -23.78 -2.36 -22.52
N TYR A 648 -22.67 -3.10 -22.61
CA TYR A 648 -21.36 -2.59 -22.25
C TYR A 648 -20.90 -1.45 -23.18
N PHE A 649 -21.07 -1.62 -24.50
CA PHE A 649 -20.74 -0.58 -25.48
C PHE A 649 -21.57 0.69 -25.27
N GLN A 650 -22.88 0.55 -25.02
CA GLN A 650 -23.75 1.69 -24.74
C GLN A 650 -23.35 2.44 -23.46
N ALA A 651 -22.92 1.72 -22.41
CA ALA A 651 -22.52 2.32 -21.15
C ALA A 651 -21.14 3.01 -21.22
N THR A 652 -20.20 2.43 -21.98
CA THR A 652 -18.78 2.76 -21.91
C THR A 652 -18.16 3.35 -23.18
N GLY A 653 -18.73 3.05 -24.34
CA GLY A 653 -18.13 3.32 -25.66
C GLY A 653 -16.95 2.41 -26.01
N ALA A 654 -16.68 1.37 -25.22
CA ALA A 654 -15.63 0.38 -25.42
C ALA A 654 -16.25 -1.01 -25.71
N GLU A 655 -15.46 -1.88 -26.34
CA GLU A 655 -15.87 -3.25 -26.67
C GLU A 655 -15.38 -4.25 -25.61
N LEU A 656 -16.15 -5.33 -25.42
CA LEU A 656 -15.71 -6.47 -24.62
C LEU A 656 -14.65 -7.28 -25.38
N SER A 657 -13.74 -7.88 -24.64
CA SER A 657 -12.88 -8.94 -25.16
C SER A 657 -13.71 -10.20 -25.37
N LEU A 658 -13.35 -11.02 -26.36
CA LEU A 658 -13.99 -12.30 -26.67
C LEU A 658 -13.61 -13.40 -25.65
N LEU A 659 -13.60 -13.04 -24.38
CA LEU A 659 -13.40 -13.89 -23.22
C LEU A 659 -14.72 -13.90 -22.45
N TRP A 660 -15.18 -15.07 -22.02
CA TRP A 660 -16.39 -15.16 -21.20
C TRP A 660 -16.30 -16.30 -20.21
N HIS A 661 -17.12 -16.23 -19.18
CA HIS A 661 -17.48 -17.41 -18.42
C HIS A 661 -18.95 -17.32 -17.99
N ALA A 662 -19.58 -18.46 -17.80
CA ALA A 662 -20.95 -18.49 -17.29
C ALA A 662 -20.96 -18.08 -15.80
N PRO A 663 -22.10 -17.55 -15.30
CA PRO A 663 -22.30 -17.43 -13.86
C PRO A 663 -21.94 -18.73 -13.12
N TYR A 664 -21.30 -18.58 -11.96
CA TYR A 664 -20.79 -19.69 -11.14
C TYR A 664 -19.78 -20.62 -11.85
N TYR A 665 -19.21 -20.19 -12.98
CA TYR A 665 -18.32 -21.02 -13.81
C TYR A 665 -19.00 -22.32 -14.28
N ALA A 666 -20.31 -22.29 -14.51
CA ALA A 666 -21.05 -23.44 -15.00
C ALA A 666 -20.64 -23.81 -16.44
N THR A 667 -20.57 -25.12 -16.73
CA THR A 667 -20.16 -25.63 -18.04
C THR A 667 -21.15 -26.68 -18.56
N SER A 668 -21.39 -26.68 -19.87
CA SER A 668 -22.11 -27.73 -20.61
C SER A 668 -21.70 -27.68 -22.08
N SER A 669 -21.88 -28.77 -22.82
CA SER A 669 -21.55 -28.78 -24.27
C SER A 669 -22.31 -27.68 -25.01
N VAL A 670 -23.58 -27.46 -24.68
CA VAL A 670 -24.40 -26.39 -25.28
C VAL A 670 -23.81 -25.00 -25.02
N LEU A 671 -23.39 -24.72 -23.78
CA LEU A 671 -22.77 -23.43 -23.43
C LEU A 671 -21.47 -23.21 -24.21
N LEU A 672 -20.60 -24.22 -24.21
CA LEU A 672 -19.26 -24.14 -24.82
C LEU A 672 -19.34 -24.04 -26.35
N GLU A 673 -20.15 -24.87 -26.99
CA GLU A 673 -20.31 -24.88 -28.46
C GLU A 673 -20.97 -23.58 -28.96
N ALA A 674 -22.03 -23.11 -28.26
CA ALA A 674 -22.72 -21.89 -28.65
C ALA A 674 -21.80 -20.66 -28.54
N ALA A 675 -21.06 -20.52 -27.44
CA ALA A 675 -20.11 -19.42 -27.27
C ALA A 675 -18.93 -19.52 -28.25
N SER A 676 -18.38 -20.73 -28.45
CA SER A 676 -17.30 -20.95 -29.42
C SER A 676 -17.73 -20.58 -30.86
N SER A 677 -18.99 -20.83 -31.23
CA SER A 677 -19.55 -20.39 -32.53
C SER A 677 -19.66 -18.87 -32.69
N MET A 678 -19.55 -18.12 -31.59
CA MET A 678 -19.43 -16.65 -31.55
C MET A 678 -17.98 -16.20 -31.33
N HIS A 679 -17.00 -17.08 -31.49
CA HIS A 679 -15.57 -16.83 -31.27
C HIS A 679 -15.16 -16.49 -29.83
N TYR A 680 -16.03 -16.76 -28.86
CA TYR A 680 -15.70 -16.61 -27.45
C TYR A 680 -14.82 -17.74 -26.94
N SER A 681 -13.81 -17.38 -26.15
CA SER A 681 -13.03 -18.31 -25.33
C SER A 681 -13.65 -18.43 -23.94
N TYR A 682 -14.01 -19.64 -23.53
CA TYR A 682 -14.51 -19.89 -22.18
C TYR A 682 -13.36 -19.89 -21.17
N ILE A 683 -13.44 -19.03 -20.16
CA ILE A 683 -12.43 -18.86 -19.12
C ILE A 683 -12.88 -19.59 -17.85
N GLY A 684 -12.13 -20.63 -17.48
CA GLY A 684 -12.34 -21.34 -16.23
C GLY A 684 -11.51 -20.73 -15.09
N ARG A 685 -11.43 -21.51 -14.00
CA ARG A 685 -10.57 -21.24 -12.85
C ARG A 685 -10.00 -22.56 -12.34
N ASP A 686 -8.73 -22.57 -12.01
CA ASP A 686 -8.08 -23.68 -11.32
C ASP A 686 -8.09 -23.49 -9.80
N ILE A 687 -8.32 -22.27 -9.33
CA ILE A 687 -8.40 -21.92 -7.91
C ILE A 687 -9.79 -21.35 -7.60
N ASP A 688 -10.42 -21.88 -6.56
CA ASP A 688 -11.59 -21.29 -5.93
C ASP A 688 -11.20 -20.76 -4.53
N PRO A 689 -11.05 -19.44 -4.37
CA PRO A 689 -10.82 -18.88 -3.05
C PRO A 689 -11.97 -19.18 -2.08
N LEU A 690 -13.21 -19.28 -2.58
CA LEU A 690 -14.46 -19.26 -1.81
C LEU A 690 -14.76 -17.91 -1.15
N ASP A 691 -14.35 -16.82 -1.80
CA ASP A 691 -14.67 -15.45 -1.38
C ASP A 691 -16.14 -15.07 -1.59
N TRP A 692 -16.85 -15.78 -2.47
CA TRP A 692 -18.29 -15.67 -2.69
C TRP A 692 -19.15 -16.25 -1.55
N VAL A 693 -18.58 -17.07 -0.66
CA VAL A 693 -19.34 -17.71 0.43
C VAL A 693 -19.73 -16.67 1.49
N GLY A 694 -21.03 -16.44 1.67
CA GLY A 694 -21.54 -15.56 2.71
C GLY A 694 -21.58 -16.18 4.11
N ARG A 695 -21.78 -15.37 5.16
CA ARG A 695 -21.81 -15.81 6.57
C ARG A 695 -22.86 -16.89 6.84
N PHE A 696 -24.06 -16.73 6.27
CA PHE A 696 -25.16 -17.67 6.48
C PHE A 696 -24.89 -19.03 5.80
N GLN A 697 -24.41 -19.02 4.56
CA GLN A 697 -24.01 -20.28 3.90
C GLN A 697 -22.87 -20.95 4.68
N GLY A 698 -21.89 -20.16 5.12
CA GLY A 698 -20.78 -20.63 5.96
C GLY A 698 -21.20 -21.32 7.26
N SER A 699 -22.27 -20.86 7.91
CA SER A 699 -22.76 -21.49 9.15
C SER A 699 -23.44 -22.83 8.91
N VAL A 700 -24.01 -23.04 7.71
CA VAL A 700 -24.61 -24.32 7.28
C VAL A 700 -23.55 -25.29 6.77
N THR A 701 -22.55 -24.81 6.04
CA THR A 701 -21.46 -25.60 5.47
C THR A 701 -20.15 -25.31 6.21
N GLN A 702 -20.08 -25.69 7.50
CA GLN A 702 -19.07 -25.28 8.52
C GLN A 702 -17.56 -25.45 8.19
N SER A 703 -17.17 -25.63 6.93
CA SER A 703 -15.77 -25.66 6.46
C SER A 703 -15.48 -24.77 5.24
N LEU A 704 -16.47 -24.10 4.64
CA LEU A 704 -16.24 -23.33 3.40
C LEU A 704 -15.91 -21.85 3.65
N TYR A 705 -16.52 -21.22 4.66
CA TYR A 705 -16.28 -19.81 4.99
C TYR A 705 -14.92 -19.62 5.68
N ALA A 706 -14.16 -18.62 5.23
CA ALA A 706 -12.84 -18.27 5.76
C ALA A 706 -12.67 -16.74 5.73
N SER A 707 -11.85 -16.19 6.64
CA SER A 707 -11.53 -14.76 6.65
C SER A 707 -10.73 -14.35 5.41
N ALA A 708 -10.73 -13.08 5.02
CA ALA A 708 -9.97 -12.59 3.87
C ALA A 708 -8.48 -12.98 3.92
N HIS A 709 -7.89 -12.97 5.12
CA HIS A 709 -6.49 -13.37 5.31
C HIS A 709 -6.30 -14.88 5.13
N ASP A 710 -7.23 -15.71 5.61
CA ASP A 710 -7.18 -17.15 5.38
C ASP A 710 -7.44 -17.51 3.91
N LEU A 711 -8.23 -16.71 3.18
CA LEU A 711 -8.39 -16.82 1.74
C LEU A 711 -7.06 -16.54 1.02
N VAL A 712 -6.30 -15.52 1.44
CA VAL A 712 -4.95 -15.26 0.89
C VAL A 712 -4.01 -16.44 1.15
N GLU A 713 -3.95 -16.97 2.36
CA GLU A 713 -3.13 -18.16 2.67
C GLU A 713 -3.55 -19.38 1.83
N ARG A 714 -4.86 -19.58 1.63
CA ARG A 714 -5.41 -20.66 0.78
C ARG A 714 -4.99 -20.50 -0.68
N ILE A 715 -5.08 -19.29 -1.22
CA ILE A 715 -4.65 -18.99 -2.60
C ILE A 715 -3.15 -19.28 -2.72
N MET A 716 -2.33 -18.75 -1.81
CA MET A 716 -0.88 -18.93 -1.84
C MET A 716 -0.45 -20.39 -1.65
N ALA A 717 -1.21 -21.20 -0.90
CA ALA A 717 -0.97 -22.63 -0.78
C ALA A 717 -1.30 -23.42 -2.06
N SER A 718 -2.16 -22.88 -2.93
CA SER A 718 -2.68 -23.57 -4.12
C SER A 718 -2.11 -23.03 -5.44
N VAL A 719 -1.54 -21.81 -5.43
CA VAL A 719 -1.13 -21.10 -6.64
C VAL A 719 -0.03 -21.83 -7.39
N ARG A 720 -0.20 -21.90 -8.71
CA ARG A 720 0.76 -22.45 -9.65
C ARG A 720 0.99 -21.48 -10.81
N PRO A 721 2.10 -21.62 -11.55
CA PRO A 721 2.26 -20.88 -12.80
C PRO A 721 1.06 -21.10 -13.73
N GLY A 722 0.53 -20.04 -14.32
CA GLY A 722 -0.65 -20.03 -15.16
C GLY A 722 -2.00 -20.01 -14.43
N SER A 723 -2.05 -19.97 -13.09
CA SER A 723 -3.32 -19.97 -12.35
C SER A 723 -4.19 -18.74 -12.65
N ILE A 724 -5.51 -18.96 -12.65
CA ILE A 724 -6.55 -17.93 -12.79
C ILE A 724 -7.29 -17.85 -11.45
N ILE A 725 -7.15 -16.71 -10.77
CA ILE A 725 -7.62 -16.50 -9.41
C ILE A 725 -8.80 -15.51 -9.45
N PRO A 726 -10.03 -15.96 -9.18
CA PRO A 726 -11.19 -15.08 -9.15
C PRO A 726 -11.27 -14.24 -7.88
N ILE A 727 -11.78 -13.03 -8.02
CA ILE A 727 -12.07 -12.09 -6.95
C ILE A 727 -13.48 -11.55 -7.19
N GLN A 728 -14.36 -11.78 -6.23
CA GLN A 728 -15.72 -11.28 -6.25
C GLN A 728 -15.74 -9.77 -5.95
N LEU A 729 -16.38 -9.00 -6.83
CA LEU A 729 -16.73 -7.60 -6.58
C LEU A 729 -18.09 -7.52 -5.87
N GLY A 730 -18.23 -6.53 -4.98
CA GLY A 730 -19.48 -6.29 -4.26
C GLY A 730 -19.64 -7.16 -3.02
N ILE A 731 -20.79 -7.03 -2.36
CA ILE A 731 -21.14 -7.80 -1.17
C ILE A 731 -21.90 -9.06 -1.61
N PRO A 732 -21.39 -10.28 -1.34
CA PRO A 732 -22.10 -11.50 -1.69
C PRO A 732 -23.34 -11.70 -0.81
N GLU A 733 -24.25 -12.56 -1.25
CA GLU A 733 -25.48 -12.89 -0.52
C GLU A 733 -25.16 -13.35 0.92
N GLY A 734 -25.92 -12.86 1.91
CA GLY A 734 -25.66 -13.12 3.33
C GLY A 734 -24.50 -12.32 3.94
N GLY A 735 -23.77 -11.54 3.13
CA GLY A 735 -22.67 -10.69 3.55
C GLY A 735 -21.46 -11.46 4.08
N ARG A 736 -20.39 -10.73 4.42
CA ARG A 736 -19.16 -11.27 5.00
C ARG A 736 -18.67 -10.37 6.13
N ASP A 737 -17.86 -10.92 7.04
CA ASP A 737 -17.21 -10.10 8.08
C ASP A 737 -16.05 -9.30 7.49
N ASP A 738 -15.38 -9.83 6.47
CA ASP A 738 -14.34 -9.19 5.68
C ASP A 738 -14.36 -9.69 4.22
N PHE A 739 -13.67 -8.95 3.35
CA PHE A 739 -13.71 -9.14 1.90
C PHE A 739 -12.30 -9.28 1.34
N LEU A 740 -12.10 -10.26 0.44
CA LEU A 740 -10.80 -10.52 -0.18
C LEU A 740 -10.25 -9.29 -0.93
N PHE A 741 -11.13 -8.51 -1.57
CA PHE A 741 -10.72 -7.30 -2.30
C PHE A 741 -10.07 -6.24 -1.41
N ASN A 742 -10.31 -6.24 -0.09
CA ASN A 742 -9.64 -5.33 0.85
C ASN A 742 -8.18 -5.74 1.11
N GLU A 743 -7.85 -7.03 0.91
CA GLU A 743 -6.49 -7.58 1.08
C GLU A 743 -5.80 -7.85 -0.27
N LEU A 744 -6.28 -7.22 -1.35
CA LEU A 744 -5.67 -7.35 -2.67
C LEU A 744 -4.19 -6.93 -2.71
N PRO A 745 -3.75 -5.82 -2.09
CA PRO A 745 -2.33 -5.49 -1.98
C PRO A 745 -1.49 -6.57 -1.29
N LEU A 746 -2.05 -7.24 -0.27
CA LEU A 746 -1.40 -8.32 0.45
C LEU A 746 -1.21 -9.55 -0.45
N LEU A 747 -2.28 -9.94 -1.18
CA LEU A 747 -2.22 -11.03 -2.14
C LEU A 747 -1.20 -10.74 -3.27
N ILE A 748 -1.22 -9.53 -3.84
CA ILE A 748 -0.28 -9.12 -4.89
C ILE A 748 1.17 -9.19 -4.37
N ASN A 749 1.45 -8.64 -3.18
CA ASN A 749 2.76 -8.74 -2.56
C ASN A 749 3.21 -10.20 -2.40
N ALA A 750 2.33 -11.08 -1.92
CA ALA A 750 2.65 -12.48 -1.71
C ALA A 750 2.94 -13.20 -3.04
N LEU A 751 2.15 -12.94 -4.10
CA LEU A 751 2.38 -13.47 -5.43
C LEU A 751 3.73 -12.99 -6.01
N MET A 752 4.03 -11.70 -5.90
CA MET A 752 5.32 -11.13 -6.33
C MET A 752 6.50 -11.72 -5.55
N ALA A 753 6.35 -11.94 -4.24
CA ALA A 753 7.37 -12.56 -3.41
C ALA A 753 7.71 -14.00 -3.83
N GLU A 754 6.75 -14.72 -4.43
CA GLU A 754 6.94 -16.05 -5.02
C GLU A 754 7.34 -15.99 -6.51
N GLY A 755 7.58 -14.78 -7.05
CA GLY A 755 8.08 -14.55 -8.41
C GLY A 755 7.00 -14.52 -9.49
N TYR A 756 5.71 -14.46 -9.10
CA TYR A 756 4.62 -14.37 -10.07
C TYR A 756 4.47 -12.96 -10.64
N THR A 757 4.34 -12.89 -11.96
CA THR A 757 3.87 -11.68 -12.65
C THR A 757 2.37 -11.79 -12.88
N ILE A 758 1.63 -10.74 -12.53
CA ILE A 758 0.18 -10.72 -12.71
C ILE A 758 -0.15 -10.11 -14.08
N VAL A 759 -0.89 -10.83 -14.89
CA VAL A 759 -1.23 -10.46 -16.27
C VAL A 759 -2.73 -10.66 -16.56
N PRO A 760 -3.30 -9.97 -17.56
CA PRO A 760 -4.62 -10.29 -18.08
C PRO A 760 -4.70 -11.72 -18.64
N VAL A 761 -5.89 -12.29 -18.67
CA VAL A 761 -6.15 -13.65 -19.16
C VAL A 761 -5.71 -13.82 -20.62
N SER A 762 -5.91 -12.83 -21.50
CA SER A 762 -5.45 -12.91 -22.89
C SER A 762 -3.96 -13.17 -23.03
N GLN A 763 -3.12 -12.63 -22.14
CA GLN A 763 -1.68 -12.89 -22.18
C GLN A 763 -1.35 -14.33 -21.80
N LEU A 764 -2.07 -14.90 -20.81
CA LEU A 764 -1.90 -16.32 -20.48
C LEU A 764 -2.26 -17.22 -21.67
N ILE A 765 -3.28 -16.86 -22.45
CA ILE A 765 -3.68 -17.58 -23.67
C ILE A 765 -2.62 -17.42 -24.76
N GLU A 766 -2.11 -16.21 -24.98
CA GLU A 766 -1.09 -15.94 -26.00
C GLU A 766 0.17 -16.80 -25.78
N TYR A 767 0.64 -16.90 -24.54
CA TYR A 767 1.86 -17.63 -24.20
C TYR A 767 1.70 -19.16 -24.12
N LEU A 768 0.49 -19.68 -24.29
CA LEU A 768 0.28 -21.11 -24.54
C LEU A 768 0.75 -21.55 -25.93
N ASN A 769 0.54 -20.67 -26.92
CA ASN A 769 0.92 -20.92 -28.31
C ASN A 769 2.43 -20.73 -28.48
#